data_AF-A0A3M2FVH9-F1
#
_entry.id   AF-A0A3M2FVH9-F1
#
_cell.length_a   1.000
_cell.length_b   1.000
_cell.length_c   1.000
_cell.angle_alpha   90.00
_cell.angle_beta   90.00
_cell.angle_gamma   90.00
#
_symmetry.space_group_name_H-M   'P 1'
#
loop_
_entity.id
_entity.type
_entity.pdbx_description
1 polymer ?
#
loop_
_entity_poly.entity_id
_entity_poly.type
_entity_poly.pdbx_seq_one_letter_code
_entity_poly.pdbx_strand_id
1 'polypeptide(L)'
;MDASTVPALLMPSSRLRPAVLAVLLVLVGVLPGCSGAERSTARVVPERAVISEAPAPITEAPSGQAAAAVLDLPSLEELVPKPRLDTVQARPFDTGRMWTFEYPPLDYFEQAYGFRPDSAWLNRARLAALRIPGCSASFVSSHGLMLTNHHCGRGYLPALSGPEENLLEDGFLATTLAEERPVAGLYAEQLVAITDVTAEVAEVLDAAETAAERSAALDSVEAALAERLLAPYGGPEAGYRLQLITLYHGGRYSAYTFRRYDDVRLVFAPELQLGYFGGDPDNFTYPRYNLDMMLFRVYEDGRPLSSPHYFPWSNRGVREGDAVFVIGNPGTTYRLETMAQLRYRAAVREPALLRFYRTRREALTRVYEQTGEEAVRNMAFSLSNGEKAYEGFVKTLQDPYIMARLEDGERRFRAALAADSALQARYGDLHEHMAEIQQEKTALGQAYGAFLLLQPGTPYGAVLMQRALLAWQWLTRQEEGASAEALDALRTSLLALEDRDPALEQAFVALRLEDLRHYLGAGHPAVRGLLEGRSPSEAAADLLASSVLATQDGLAAALEAGTLARTDPAIRVIDALQPAYRDFQSAQAGLAAEEAELARRLGQARFAVYGTAIPPDATFSLRLADGVVKSYPYNGTVAPAFTTFDGLYDRYYAHGGAGTPWDLPERWLDPPATFDRTTPYNFVSTNDIVGGNSGSPVVNRALELVGVAFDGNIESLSGRYIFRTDGPRAVSVDARGMLEALDEIYEADRLVIELMTGAVPEAEADPSSRP
;
A
#
# COMPACT_ATOMS: atom_id res chain seq x y z
N MET A 1 -9.68 10.51 -12.69
CA MET A 1 -8.74 9.44 -12.30
C MET A 1 -9.58 8.38 -11.63
N ASP A 2 -9.53 7.14 -12.12
CA ASP A 2 -10.24 6.02 -11.51
C ASP A 2 -9.81 5.87 -10.03
N ALA A 3 -10.74 5.61 -9.12
CA ALA A 3 -10.44 5.38 -7.70
C ALA A 3 -9.43 4.22 -7.50
N SER A 4 -9.33 3.30 -8.48
CA SER A 4 -8.31 2.25 -8.54
C SER A 4 -6.87 2.75 -8.75
N THR A 5 -6.71 4.01 -9.21
CA THR A 5 -5.40 4.59 -9.55
C THR A 5 -4.77 5.42 -8.44
N VAL A 6 -5.53 5.79 -7.40
CA VAL A 6 -4.95 6.38 -6.19
C VAL A 6 -4.31 5.26 -5.37
N PRO A 7 -3.00 5.28 -5.12
CA PRO A 7 -2.34 4.29 -4.27
C PRO A 7 -3.08 4.11 -2.95
N ALA A 8 -3.33 2.86 -2.54
CA ALA A 8 -3.92 2.54 -1.24
C ALA A 8 -3.20 3.23 -0.05
N LEU A 9 -1.91 3.55 -0.21
CA LEU A 9 -1.06 4.25 0.75
C LEU A 9 -1.34 5.76 0.88
N LEU A 10 -2.19 6.34 0.03
CA LEU A 10 -2.56 7.77 0.04
C LEU A 10 -4.01 8.01 0.47
N MET A 11 -4.77 6.95 0.73
CA MET A 11 -6.15 7.01 1.17
C MET A 11 -6.20 6.87 2.70
N PRO A 12 -6.84 7.80 3.44
CA PRO A 12 -7.10 7.58 4.85
C PRO A 12 -8.01 6.37 5.02
N SER A 13 -7.72 5.52 6.02
CA SER A 13 -8.50 4.32 6.36
C SER A 13 -9.87 4.62 6.98
N SER A 14 -10.31 5.88 7.01
CA SER A 14 -11.65 6.24 7.50
C SER A 14 -12.16 7.52 6.82
N ARG A 15 -13.47 7.53 6.52
CA ARG A 15 -14.31 8.67 6.07
C ARG A 15 -14.41 8.99 4.57
N LEU A 16 -14.66 7.99 3.71
CA LEU A 16 -15.30 8.26 2.42
C LEU A 16 -16.75 7.71 2.44
N ARG A 17 -17.73 8.61 2.47
CA ARG A 17 -19.14 8.27 2.23
C ARG A 17 -19.32 7.97 0.73
N PRO A 18 -20.03 6.89 0.35
CA PRO A 18 -20.14 6.44 -1.05
C PRO A 18 -20.80 7.46 -2.00
N ALA A 19 -21.54 8.44 -1.48
CA ALA A 19 -22.25 9.43 -2.30
C ALA A 19 -21.34 10.41 -3.08
N VAL A 20 -20.07 10.58 -2.69
CA VAL A 20 -19.15 11.54 -3.34
C VAL A 20 -18.50 10.95 -4.61
N LEU A 21 -18.43 9.62 -4.73
CA LEU A 21 -17.76 8.95 -5.85
C LEU A 21 -18.59 8.94 -7.16
N ALA A 22 -19.92 8.96 -7.04
CA ALA A 22 -20.83 8.79 -8.18
C ALA A 22 -21.00 10.04 -9.07
N VAL A 23 -20.69 11.24 -8.56
CA VAL A 23 -20.93 12.51 -9.31
C VAL A 23 -19.77 12.86 -10.26
N LEU A 24 -18.60 12.24 -10.11
CA LEU A 24 -17.38 12.59 -10.87
C LEU A 24 -17.25 11.92 -12.24
N LEU A 25 -18.09 10.94 -12.58
CA LEU A 25 -17.90 10.05 -13.74
C LEU A 25 -18.60 10.46 -15.06
N VAL A 26 -19.45 11.51 -15.08
CA VAL A 26 -20.41 11.70 -16.19
C VAL A 26 -20.02 12.72 -17.28
N LEU A 27 -18.93 13.49 -17.22
CA LEU A 27 -18.75 14.58 -18.20
C LEU A 27 -17.39 14.67 -18.90
N VAL A 28 -17.26 14.08 -20.10
CA VAL A 28 -16.51 14.66 -21.24
C VAL A 28 -17.04 14.10 -22.56
N GLY A 29 -17.42 14.95 -23.53
CA GLY A 29 -17.61 14.54 -24.92
C GLY A 29 -17.73 15.71 -25.92
N VAL A 30 -16.95 15.59 -27.03
CA VAL A 30 -17.07 16.19 -28.39
C VAL A 30 -15.97 17.20 -28.86
N LEU A 31 -14.87 16.63 -29.45
CA LEU A 31 -14.18 16.82 -30.78
C LEU A 31 -14.07 18.20 -31.52
N PRO A 32 -13.22 18.38 -32.60
CA PRO A 32 -11.75 18.20 -32.76
C PRO A 32 -11.02 19.29 -33.65
N GLY A 33 -9.67 19.27 -33.75
CA GLY A 33 -8.96 19.52 -35.04
C GLY A 33 -7.68 20.42 -35.14
N CYS A 34 -6.53 19.76 -35.45
CA CYS A 34 -5.40 20.11 -36.37
C CYS A 34 -4.34 21.21 -36.03
N SER A 35 -3.05 20.85 -35.75
CA SER A 35 -1.85 20.70 -36.63
C SER A 35 -1.10 22.02 -36.97
N GLY A 36 0.24 22.22 -36.99
CA GLY A 36 1.46 21.42 -36.82
C GLY A 36 2.72 22.24 -37.19
N ALA A 37 3.93 21.70 -36.91
CA ALA A 37 5.27 21.95 -37.53
C ALA A 37 5.96 23.35 -37.35
N GLU A 38 7.28 23.57 -37.29
CA GLU A 38 8.49 22.76 -37.52
C GLU A 38 9.78 23.48 -37.00
N ARG A 39 10.92 22.78 -37.11
CA ARG A 39 12.28 22.99 -36.54
C ARG A 39 13.18 24.00 -37.31
N SER A 40 14.27 24.46 -36.65
CA SER A 40 15.64 24.65 -37.20
C SER A 40 16.59 25.14 -36.06
N THR A 41 17.65 24.43 -35.60
CA THR A 41 19.04 24.27 -36.10
C THR A 41 19.77 25.61 -36.43
N ALA A 42 21.02 25.94 -36.09
CA ALA A 42 22.22 25.22 -35.62
C ALA A 42 23.29 26.20 -35.06
N ARG A 43 24.23 25.65 -34.27
CA ARG A 43 25.70 25.91 -34.15
C ARG A 43 26.30 27.34 -34.25
N VAL A 44 27.25 27.67 -33.35
CA VAL A 44 28.73 27.61 -33.52
C VAL A 44 29.44 28.32 -32.33
N VAL A 45 30.56 27.75 -31.90
CA VAL A 45 31.55 28.15 -30.85
C VAL A 45 32.77 28.78 -31.55
N PRO A 46 33.57 29.73 -30.99
CA PRO A 46 34.83 29.38 -30.31
C PRO A 46 35.43 30.31 -29.21
N GLU A 47 36.13 29.64 -28.29
CA GLU A 47 37.45 29.88 -27.63
C GLU A 47 37.87 31.12 -26.79
N ARG A 48 38.39 30.76 -25.58
CA ARG A 48 39.63 31.17 -24.83
C ARG A 48 39.67 32.59 -24.21
N ALA A 49 40.27 32.86 -23.03
CA ALA A 49 41.41 32.25 -22.33
C ALA A 49 41.62 32.82 -20.87
N VAL A 50 42.10 31.97 -19.93
CA VAL A 50 43.10 32.12 -18.79
C VAL A 50 42.85 33.24 -17.72
N ILE A 51 43.13 33.18 -16.39
CA ILE A 51 44.27 32.68 -15.56
C ILE A 51 43.91 32.59 -14.04
N SER A 52 44.64 31.72 -13.33
CA SER A 52 45.17 31.80 -11.93
C SER A 52 44.15 31.67 -10.78
N GLU A 53 44.39 30.93 -9.69
CA GLU A 53 45.64 30.67 -8.97
C GLU A 53 45.45 29.51 -7.96
N ALA A 54 46.49 28.73 -7.69
CA ALA A 54 46.53 27.65 -6.70
C ALA A 54 47.57 27.96 -5.61
N PRO A 55 47.49 27.36 -4.40
CA PRO A 55 48.64 27.19 -3.52
C PRO A 55 49.20 25.76 -3.56
N ALA A 56 50.51 25.68 -3.35
CA ALA A 56 51.41 24.55 -3.61
C ALA A 56 51.79 23.75 -2.32
N PRO A 57 52.88 22.97 -2.27
CA PRO A 57 52.84 21.50 -2.31
C PRO A 57 53.47 20.82 -1.08
N ILE A 58 53.28 19.50 -0.95
CA ILE A 58 54.02 18.66 0.00
C ILE A 58 55.12 17.89 -0.75
N THR A 59 56.29 17.87 -0.12
CA THR A 59 57.61 17.45 -0.59
C THR A 59 57.83 15.94 -0.72
N GLU A 60 58.53 15.59 -1.81
CA GLU A 60 59.41 14.46 -2.16
C GLU A 60 59.37 13.11 -1.40
N ALA A 61 59.23 12.04 -2.21
CA ALA A 61 59.73 10.69 -1.96
C ALA A 61 60.51 10.18 -3.21
N PRO A 62 61.47 9.25 -3.06
CA PRO A 62 62.69 9.22 -3.86
C PRO A 62 62.55 8.57 -5.24
N SER A 63 63.39 9.06 -6.15
CA SER A 63 63.57 8.61 -7.53
C SER A 63 64.15 7.19 -7.62
N GLY A 64 63.31 6.24 -8.00
CA GLY A 64 63.71 4.93 -8.50
C GLY A 64 62.97 4.65 -9.81
N GLN A 65 63.68 4.78 -10.94
CA GLN A 65 63.17 4.36 -12.25
C GLN A 65 63.06 2.83 -12.28
N ALA A 66 61.86 2.32 -12.04
CA ALA A 66 61.41 1.06 -12.60
C ALA A 66 60.35 1.41 -13.63
N ALA A 67 60.60 1.09 -14.90
CA ALA A 67 59.59 1.18 -15.95
C ALA A 67 58.48 0.18 -15.61
N ALA A 68 57.46 0.64 -14.89
CA ALA A 68 56.21 -0.08 -14.75
C ALA A 68 55.58 -0.08 -16.14
N ALA A 69 55.65 -1.22 -16.82
CA ALA A 69 54.74 -1.49 -17.92
C ALA A 69 53.33 -1.25 -17.37
N VAL A 70 52.66 -0.21 -17.86
CA VAL A 70 51.25 -0.01 -17.60
C VAL A 70 50.58 -1.20 -18.26
N LEU A 71 50.27 -2.23 -17.46
CA LEU A 71 49.34 -3.26 -17.87
C LEU A 71 48.04 -2.51 -18.15
N ASP A 72 47.66 -2.49 -19.42
CA ASP A 72 46.36 -2.01 -19.88
C ASP A 72 45.32 -3.01 -19.35
N LEU A 73 45.01 -2.86 -18.06
CA LEU A 73 44.00 -3.66 -17.39
C LEU A 73 42.66 -3.16 -17.92
N PRO A 74 41.80 -4.05 -18.43
CA PRO A 74 40.46 -3.66 -18.82
C PRO A 74 39.80 -2.97 -17.62
N SER A 75 38.96 -1.98 -17.91
CA SER A 75 38.18 -1.32 -16.87
C SER A 75 37.41 -2.36 -16.04
N LEU A 76 37.10 -2.06 -14.78
CA LEU A 76 36.25 -2.95 -13.97
C LEU A 76 34.92 -3.29 -14.67
N GLU A 77 34.41 -2.39 -15.50
CA GLU A 77 33.24 -2.61 -16.38
C GLU A 77 33.46 -3.66 -17.48
N GLU A 78 34.68 -3.84 -17.96
CA GLU A 78 35.06 -4.85 -18.96
C GLU A 78 35.43 -6.20 -18.33
N LEU A 79 35.90 -6.18 -17.07
CA LEU A 79 36.28 -7.38 -16.31
C LEU A 79 35.08 -8.08 -15.64
N VAL A 80 33.98 -7.36 -15.39
CA VAL A 80 32.74 -7.95 -14.88
C VAL A 80 31.96 -8.52 -16.06
N PRO A 81 31.77 -9.86 -16.15
CA PRO A 81 30.94 -10.43 -17.20
C PRO A 81 29.56 -9.79 -17.13
N LYS A 82 29.15 -9.06 -18.16
CA LYS A 82 27.77 -8.60 -18.27
C LYS A 82 26.88 -9.84 -18.16
N PRO A 83 25.87 -9.85 -17.27
CA PRO A 83 25.00 -11.00 -17.14
C PRO A 83 24.42 -11.34 -18.52
N ARG A 84 24.45 -12.62 -18.89
CA ARG A 84 23.83 -13.11 -20.12
C ARG A 84 22.32 -13.07 -19.97
N LEU A 85 21.73 -11.88 -20.10
CA LEU A 85 20.31 -11.62 -19.91
C LEU A 85 19.44 -12.45 -20.85
N ASP A 86 19.97 -12.78 -22.03
CA ASP A 86 19.38 -13.68 -23.03
C ASP A 86 19.18 -15.12 -22.53
N THR A 87 19.91 -15.53 -21.50
CA THR A 87 19.81 -16.87 -20.89
C THR A 87 18.91 -16.92 -19.66
N VAL A 88 18.38 -15.78 -19.21
CA VAL A 88 17.50 -15.70 -18.04
C VAL A 88 16.17 -16.36 -18.34
N GLN A 89 15.68 -17.14 -17.37
CA GLN A 89 14.46 -17.93 -17.49
C GLN A 89 13.48 -17.66 -16.35
N ALA A 90 12.21 -17.52 -16.70
CA ALA A 90 11.08 -17.51 -15.78
C ALA A 90 11.05 -18.80 -14.94
N ARG A 91 10.70 -18.64 -13.66
CA ARG A 91 10.55 -19.76 -12.71
C ARG A 91 9.05 -20.03 -12.46
N PRO A 92 8.71 -21.24 -11.97
CA PRO A 92 7.31 -21.66 -11.82
C PRO A 92 6.43 -20.75 -10.96
N PHE A 93 7.01 -20.09 -9.94
CA PHE A 93 6.27 -19.27 -8.99
C PHE A 93 6.49 -17.77 -9.17
N ASP A 94 6.97 -17.31 -10.32
CA ASP A 94 7.18 -15.86 -10.56
C ASP A 94 5.90 -15.04 -10.36
N THR A 95 4.76 -15.64 -10.69
CA THR A 95 3.43 -15.07 -10.53
C THR A 95 2.92 -15.11 -9.08
N GLY A 96 3.64 -15.73 -8.16
CA GLY A 96 3.32 -15.74 -6.74
C GLY A 96 2.99 -17.09 -6.13
N ARG A 97 2.69 -17.04 -4.84
CA ARG A 97 2.15 -18.12 -3.99
C ARG A 97 1.04 -17.63 -3.06
N MET A 98 0.28 -16.60 -3.48
CA MET A 98 -0.91 -16.10 -2.77
C MET A 98 -2.18 -16.81 -3.28
N TRP A 99 -2.37 -18.06 -2.85
CA TRP A 99 -3.43 -18.95 -3.35
C TRP A 99 -4.81 -18.55 -2.84
N THR A 100 -5.86 -18.79 -3.65
CA THR A 100 -7.24 -18.63 -3.20
C THR A 100 -7.67 -19.86 -2.39
N PHE A 101 -8.65 -19.69 -1.51
CA PHE A 101 -9.22 -20.81 -0.74
C PHE A 101 -10.11 -21.74 -1.59
N GLU A 102 -10.58 -21.27 -2.74
CA GLU A 102 -11.37 -22.08 -3.69
C GLU A 102 -10.48 -23.10 -4.41
N TYR A 103 -9.22 -22.73 -4.68
CA TYR A 103 -8.30 -23.51 -5.52
C TYR A 103 -6.89 -23.60 -4.88
N PRO A 104 -6.77 -24.12 -3.65
CA PRO A 104 -5.45 -24.32 -3.05
C PRO A 104 -4.68 -25.40 -3.84
N PRO A 105 -3.37 -25.23 -4.07
CA PRO A 105 -2.56 -26.16 -4.85
C PRO A 105 -2.15 -27.38 -4.02
N LEU A 106 -3.12 -28.21 -3.63
CA LEU A 106 -2.95 -29.30 -2.65
C LEU A 106 -1.84 -30.28 -3.01
N ASP A 107 -1.70 -30.63 -4.29
CA ASP A 107 -0.66 -31.56 -4.76
C ASP A 107 0.74 -30.98 -4.58
N TYR A 108 0.89 -29.66 -4.81
CA TYR A 108 2.14 -28.97 -4.56
C TYR A 108 2.42 -28.86 -3.06
N PHE A 109 1.43 -28.58 -2.21
CA PHE A 109 1.64 -28.58 -0.75
C PHE A 109 2.10 -29.94 -0.23
N GLU A 110 1.50 -31.02 -0.75
CA GLU A 110 1.91 -32.38 -0.41
C GLU A 110 3.34 -32.66 -0.84
N GLN A 111 3.72 -32.28 -2.06
CA GLN A 111 5.07 -32.45 -2.59
C GLN A 111 6.11 -31.61 -1.83
N ALA A 112 5.80 -30.34 -1.53
CA ALA A 112 6.74 -29.38 -0.97
C ALA A 112 6.91 -29.53 0.55
N TYR A 113 5.83 -29.90 1.26
CA TYR A 113 5.78 -29.84 2.72
C TYR A 113 5.39 -31.17 3.37
N GLY A 114 5.10 -32.21 2.57
CA GLY A 114 4.54 -33.47 3.09
C GLY A 114 3.21 -33.24 3.81
N PHE A 115 2.44 -32.24 3.37
CA PHE A 115 1.22 -31.80 4.04
C PHE A 115 0.14 -31.47 3.02
N ARG A 116 -1.00 -32.14 3.16
CA ARG A 116 -2.19 -31.91 2.35
C ARG A 116 -3.34 -31.46 3.26
N PRO A 117 -3.68 -30.15 3.31
CA PRO A 117 -4.79 -29.69 4.13
C PRO A 117 -6.11 -30.24 3.58
N ASP A 118 -6.96 -30.73 4.48
CA ASP A 118 -8.32 -31.15 4.13
C ASP A 118 -9.30 -29.97 4.17
N SER A 119 -10.56 -30.22 3.81
CA SER A 119 -11.60 -29.21 3.82
C SER A 119 -11.89 -28.66 5.23
N ALA A 120 -11.67 -29.43 6.29
CA ALA A 120 -11.88 -28.97 7.67
C ALA A 120 -10.79 -27.97 8.07
N TRP A 121 -9.53 -28.26 7.71
CA TRP A 121 -8.41 -27.35 7.87
C TRP A 121 -8.65 -26.04 7.13
N LEU A 122 -8.99 -26.10 5.83
CA LEU A 122 -9.25 -24.92 5.00
C LEU A 122 -10.41 -24.08 5.54
N ASN A 123 -11.49 -24.73 5.98
CA ASN A 123 -12.63 -24.03 6.56
C ASN A 123 -12.29 -23.34 7.88
N ARG A 124 -11.60 -24.04 8.80
CA ARG A 124 -11.18 -23.43 10.06
C ARG A 124 -10.25 -22.25 9.82
N ALA A 125 -9.29 -22.40 8.92
CA ALA A 125 -8.32 -21.37 8.61
C ALA A 125 -8.99 -20.12 7.99
N ARG A 126 -9.93 -20.32 7.06
CA ARG A 126 -10.73 -19.24 6.47
C ARG A 126 -11.60 -18.52 7.49
N LEU A 127 -12.26 -19.25 8.39
CA LEU A 127 -13.19 -18.69 9.37
C LEU A 127 -12.48 -18.04 10.57
N ALA A 128 -11.25 -18.44 10.89
CA ALA A 128 -10.48 -17.83 11.97
C ALA A 128 -9.72 -16.57 11.52
N ALA A 129 -9.41 -16.43 10.23
CA ALA A 129 -8.79 -15.23 9.67
C ALA A 129 -9.83 -14.12 9.41
N LEU A 130 -9.43 -12.87 9.60
CA LEU A 130 -10.27 -11.69 9.52
C LEU A 130 -9.64 -10.63 8.64
N ARG A 131 -10.49 -9.76 8.09
CA ARG A 131 -10.10 -8.53 7.39
C ARG A 131 -10.56 -7.33 8.21
N ILE A 132 -9.67 -6.37 8.40
CA ILE A 132 -9.96 -5.07 9.02
C ILE A 132 -9.58 -3.96 8.00
N PRO A 133 -9.93 -2.68 8.22
CA PRO A 133 -9.55 -1.61 7.31
C PRO A 133 -8.05 -1.58 7.00
N GLY A 134 -7.68 -1.86 5.75
CA GLY A 134 -6.28 -1.82 5.28
C GLY A 134 -5.35 -2.94 5.78
N CYS A 135 -5.79 -3.79 6.69
CA CYS A 135 -4.98 -4.84 7.32
C CYS A 135 -5.74 -6.18 7.42
N SER A 136 -5.01 -7.19 7.88
CA SER A 136 -5.54 -8.48 8.29
C SER A 136 -5.60 -8.59 9.81
N ALA A 137 -6.38 -9.54 10.30
CA ALA A 137 -6.45 -9.89 11.71
C ALA A 137 -6.83 -11.37 11.85
N SER A 138 -6.94 -11.87 13.07
CA SER A 138 -7.45 -13.23 13.32
C SER A 138 -8.06 -13.40 14.69
N PHE A 139 -9.04 -14.31 14.81
CA PHE A 139 -9.48 -14.80 16.11
C PHE A 139 -8.42 -15.72 16.72
N VAL A 140 -8.05 -15.42 17.97
CA VAL A 140 -7.03 -16.16 18.75
C VAL A 140 -7.61 -16.73 20.06
N SER A 141 -8.90 -16.52 20.33
CA SER A 141 -9.63 -17.21 21.39
C SER A 141 -11.07 -17.52 20.95
N SER A 142 -11.75 -18.39 21.70
CA SER A 142 -13.17 -18.70 21.47
C SER A 142 -14.14 -17.59 21.91
N HIS A 143 -13.62 -16.53 22.54
CA HIS A 143 -14.39 -15.41 23.09
C HIS A 143 -14.12 -14.11 22.34
N GLY A 144 -13.84 -14.22 21.03
CA GLY A 144 -13.75 -13.08 20.12
C GLY A 144 -12.48 -12.27 20.25
N LEU A 145 -11.48 -12.72 21.02
CA LEU A 145 -10.17 -12.06 21.08
C LEU A 145 -9.54 -12.10 19.69
N MET A 146 -9.15 -10.94 19.21
CA MET A 146 -8.67 -10.67 17.87
C MET A 146 -7.24 -10.13 17.93
N LEU A 147 -6.32 -10.78 17.21
CA LEU A 147 -4.94 -10.35 17.03
C LEU A 147 -4.77 -9.62 15.70
N THR A 148 -4.08 -8.48 15.72
CA THR A 148 -3.53 -7.79 14.55
C THR A 148 -2.21 -7.11 14.93
N ASN A 149 -1.62 -6.31 14.04
CA ASN A 149 -0.42 -5.54 14.34
C ASN A 149 -0.73 -4.24 15.08
N HIS A 150 0.25 -3.76 15.85
CA HIS A 150 0.20 -2.43 16.46
C HIS A 150 0.03 -1.35 15.40
N HIS A 151 0.76 -1.38 14.29
CA HIS A 151 0.62 -0.36 13.26
C HIS A 151 -0.74 -0.36 12.53
N CYS A 152 -1.48 -1.46 12.59
CA CYS A 152 -2.85 -1.55 12.04
C CYS A 152 -3.89 -0.91 12.96
N GLY A 153 -3.65 -0.87 14.27
CA GLY A 153 -4.59 -0.35 15.27
C GLY A 153 -4.19 0.97 15.94
N ARG A 154 -2.90 1.34 15.92
CA ARG A 154 -2.37 2.49 16.68
C ARG A 154 -3.00 3.83 16.30
N GLY A 155 -3.47 3.97 15.06
CA GLY A 155 -4.13 5.20 14.59
C GLY A 155 -5.43 5.52 15.34
N TYR A 156 -6.01 4.53 16.03
CA TYR A 156 -7.22 4.72 16.85
C TYR A 156 -6.91 5.17 18.29
N LEU A 157 -5.69 4.94 18.80
CA LEU A 157 -5.33 5.17 20.20
C LEU A 157 -5.49 6.64 20.66
N PRO A 158 -5.15 7.67 19.87
CA PRO A 158 -5.37 9.06 20.28
C PRO A 158 -6.83 9.39 20.57
N ALA A 159 -7.77 8.80 19.81
CA ALA A 159 -9.20 9.03 20.01
C ALA A 159 -9.78 8.25 21.22
N LEU A 160 -9.03 7.27 21.74
CA LEU A 160 -9.42 6.46 22.90
C LEU A 160 -8.78 6.93 24.21
N SER A 161 -7.84 7.87 24.14
CA SER A 161 -7.10 8.38 25.29
C SER A 161 -7.97 9.35 26.10
N GLY A 162 -7.95 9.21 27.42
CA GLY A 162 -8.51 10.20 28.34
C GLY A 162 -7.66 11.49 28.42
N PRO A 163 -8.13 12.53 29.15
CA PRO A 163 -7.42 13.82 29.24
C PRO A 163 -5.99 13.76 29.81
N GLU A 164 -5.70 12.75 30.64
CA GLU A 164 -4.40 12.54 31.28
C GLU A 164 -3.71 11.24 30.82
N GLU A 165 -4.24 10.59 29.78
CA GLU A 165 -3.67 9.34 29.24
C GLU A 165 -3.04 9.60 27.87
N ASN A 166 -1.96 8.90 27.56
CA ASN A 166 -1.44 8.82 26.20
C ASN A 166 -1.26 7.36 25.80
N LEU A 167 -2.37 6.71 25.40
CA LEU A 167 -2.34 5.27 25.09
C LEU A 167 -1.37 4.90 23.96
N LEU A 168 -1.03 5.85 23.09
CA LEU A 168 -0.05 5.62 22.03
C LEU A 168 1.36 5.50 22.60
N GLU A 169 1.75 6.37 23.51
CA GLU A 169 3.10 6.36 24.10
C GLU A 169 3.20 5.36 25.26
N ASP A 170 2.17 5.26 26.10
CA ASP A 170 2.18 4.50 27.37
C ASP A 170 1.67 3.05 27.22
N GLY A 171 1.05 2.73 26.08
CA GLY A 171 0.36 1.46 25.86
C GLY A 171 -0.99 1.37 26.58
N PHE A 172 -1.60 0.18 26.55
CA PHE A 172 -2.89 -0.10 27.16
C PHE A 172 -3.05 -1.59 27.49
N LEU A 173 -3.64 -1.90 28.65
CA LEU A 173 -4.07 -3.25 29.03
C LEU A 173 -5.41 -3.16 29.76
N ALA A 174 -6.44 -3.84 29.23
CA ALA A 174 -7.72 -3.99 29.92
C ALA A 174 -7.67 -5.17 30.90
N THR A 175 -7.66 -4.85 32.20
CA THR A 175 -7.54 -5.85 33.28
C THR A 175 -8.85 -6.61 33.52
N THR A 176 -9.96 -6.09 33.00
CA THR A 176 -11.29 -6.73 33.00
C THR A 176 -11.99 -6.56 31.66
N LEU A 177 -13.03 -7.37 31.38
CA LEU A 177 -13.87 -7.18 30.18
C LEU A 177 -14.56 -5.81 30.14
N ALA A 178 -14.85 -5.22 31.31
CA ALA A 178 -15.53 -3.93 31.41
C ALA A 178 -14.62 -2.76 31.02
N GLU A 179 -13.30 -2.93 31.08
CA GLU A 179 -12.31 -1.92 30.71
C GLU A 179 -11.99 -1.90 29.21
N GLU A 180 -12.43 -2.91 28.46
CA GLU A 180 -12.22 -2.97 27.01
C GLU A 180 -12.95 -1.83 26.30
N ARG A 181 -12.20 -0.97 25.58
CA ARG A 181 -12.72 0.32 25.06
C ARG A 181 -13.25 0.18 23.63
N PRO A 182 -14.51 0.58 23.33
CA PRO A 182 -15.06 0.50 21.97
C PRO A 182 -14.32 1.43 21.01
N VAL A 183 -13.98 0.92 19.82
CA VAL A 183 -13.18 1.63 18.83
C VAL A 183 -14.05 2.10 17.68
N ALA A 184 -14.42 3.38 17.70
CA ALA A 184 -15.27 3.96 16.67
C ALA A 184 -14.64 3.84 15.27
N GLY A 185 -15.37 3.22 14.34
CA GLY A 185 -14.97 3.08 12.94
C GLY A 185 -14.05 1.89 12.65
N LEU A 186 -13.60 1.14 13.66
CA LEU A 186 -12.96 -0.16 13.47
C LEU A 186 -14.04 -1.25 13.32
N TYR A 187 -13.86 -2.12 12.34
CA TYR A 187 -14.72 -3.29 12.12
C TYR A 187 -13.87 -4.49 11.74
N ALA A 188 -14.42 -5.70 11.95
CA ALA A 188 -13.82 -6.95 11.50
C ALA A 188 -14.75 -7.68 10.54
N GLU A 189 -14.21 -8.19 9.44
CA GLU A 189 -14.93 -8.96 8.43
C GLU A 189 -14.40 -10.40 8.38
N GLN A 190 -15.30 -11.36 8.59
CA GLN A 190 -15.03 -12.79 8.50
C GLN A 190 -15.58 -13.33 7.18
N LEU A 191 -14.73 -13.95 6.35
CA LEU A 191 -15.16 -14.55 5.09
C LEU A 191 -15.91 -15.86 5.37
N VAL A 192 -17.24 -15.88 5.25
CA VAL A 192 -18.09 -17.03 5.61
C VAL A 192 -18.43 -17.94 4.43
N ALA A 193 -18.44 -17.42 3.21
CA ALA A 193 -18.62 -18.22 2.00
C ALA A 193 -17.95 -17.61 0.77
N ILE A 194 -17.62 -18.47 -0.19
CA ILE A 194 -17.11 -18.08 -1.50
C ILE A 194 -17.92 -18.83 -2.55
N THR A 195 -18.43 -18.11 -3.55
CA THR A 195 -19.23 -18.68 -4.65
C THR A 195 -18.63 -18.26 -5.98
N ASP A 196 -18.31 -19.23 -6.86
CA ASP A 196 -17.94 -18.94 -8.24
C ASP A 196 -19.16 -18.41 -9.00
N VAL A 197 -19.05 -17.19 -9.52
CA VAL A 197 -20.10 -16.49 -10.28
C VAL A 197 -19.61 -16.11 -11.67
N THR A 198 -18.53 -16.76 -12.15
CA THR A 198 -17.85 -16.41 -13.41
C THR A 198 -18.81 -16.41 -14.59
N ALA A 199 -19.65 -17.43 -14.71
CA ALA A 199 -20.58 -17.54 -15.83
C ALA A 199 -21.64 -16.42 -15.84
N GLU A 200 -22.23 -16.14 -14.67
CA GLU A 200 -23.25 -15.10 -14.50
C GLU A 200 -22.69 -13.71 -14.82
N VAL A 201 -21.46 -13.42 -14.36
CA VAL A 201 -20.80 -12.12 -14.61
C VAL A 201 -20.33 -12.01 -16.07
N ALA A 202 -19.78 -13.09 -16.64
CA ALA A 202 -19.34 -13.08 -18.04
C ALA A 202 -20.50 -12.84 -19.00
N GLU A 203 -21.65 -13.45 -18.76
CA GLU A 203 -22.86 -13.28 -19.59
C GLU A 203 -23.31 -11.82 -19.66
N VAL A 204 -23.39 -11.13 -18.53
CA VAL A 204 -23.82 -9.72 -18.50
C VAL A 204 -22.76 -8.77 -19.08
N LEU A 205 -21.48 -9.08 -18.89
CA LEU A 205 -20.38 -8.26 -19.42
C LEU A 205 -20.22 -8.39 -20.94
N ASP A 206 -20.41 -9.59 -21.47
CA ASP A 206 -20.31 -9.85 -22.91
C ASP A 206 -21.52 -9.26 -23.68
N ALA A 207 -22.64 -9.00 -23.01
CA ALA A 207 -23.80 -8.31 -23.57
C ALA A 207 -23.65 -6.77 -23.61
N ALA A 208 -22.67 -6.20 -22.90
CA ALA A 208 -22.46 -4.76 -22.83
C ALA A 208 -21.43 -4.28 -23.87
N GLU A 209 -21.77 -3.22 -24.62
CA GLU A 209 -20.92 -2.70 -25.70
C GLU A 209 -19.97 -1.61 -25.20
N THR A 210 -20.47 -0.73 -24.31
CA THR A 210 -19.73 0.42 -23.78
C THR A 210 -19.21 0.19 -22.36
N ALA A 211 -18.23 0.98 -21.93
CA ALA A 211 -17.72 0.94 -20.55
C ALA A 211 -18.80 1.30 -19.52
N ALA A 212 -19.69 2.25 -19.86
CA ALA A 212 -20.80 2.65 -19.00
C ALA A 212 -21.83 1.51 -18.82
N GLU A 213 -22.18 0.83 -19.92
CA GLU A 213 -23.06 -0.35 -19.87
C GLU A 213 -22.43 -1.49 -19.06
N ARG A 214 -21.12 -1.74 -19.21
CA ARG A 214 -20.42 -2.75 -18.40
C ARG A 214 -20.45 -2.42 -16.92
N SER A 215 -20.23 -1.16 -16.54
CA SER A 215 -20.34 -0.72 -15.15
C SER A 215 -21.75 -0.95 -14.61
N ALA A 216 -22.78 -0.52 -15.35
CA ALA A 216 -24.17 -0.71 -14.94
C ALA A 216 -24.57 -2.21 -14.86
N ALA A 217 -24.05 -3.03 -15.77
CA ALA A 217 -24.26 -4.48 -15.77
C ALA A 217 -23.60 -5.14 -14.54
N LEU A 218 -22.39 -4.71 -14.16
CA LEU A 218 -21.72 -5.15 -12.94
C LEU A 218 -22.51 -4.77 -11.68
N ASP A 219 -22.98 -3.53 -11.59
CA ASP A 219 -23.80 -3.07 -10.45
C ASP A 219 -25.09 -3.90 -10.33
N SER A 220 -25.74 -4.16 -11.47
CA SER A 220 -26.98 -4.94 -11.50
C SER A 220 -26.76 -6.41 -11.12
N VAL A 221 -25.70 -7.05 -11.62
CA VAL A 221 -25.42 -8.45 -11.27
C VAL A 221 -24.98 -8.56 -9.82
N GLU A 222 -24.18 -7.62 -9.31
CA GLU A 222 -23.77 -7.61 -7.91
C GLU A 222 -24.98 -7.45 -6.97
N ALA A 223 -25.93 -6.57 -7.30
CA ALA A 223 -27.17 -6.43 -6.52
C ALA A 223 -28.00 -7.73 -6.50
N ALA A 224 -28.17 -8.39 -7.65
CA ALA A 224 -28.89 -9.65 -7.75
C ALA A 224 -28.17 -10.79 -6.99
N LEU A 225 -26.84 -10.85 -7.08
CA LEU A 225 -26.01 -11.79 -6.33
C LEU A 225 -26.13 -11.54 -4.81
N ALA A 226 -26.13 -10.28 -4.38
CA ALA A 226 -26.28 -9.91 -2.98
C ALA A 226 -27.64 -10.36 -2.43
N GLU A 227 -28.73 -10.12 -3.14
CA GLU A 227 -30.07 -10.59 -2.74
C GLU A 227 -30.09 -12.12 -2.57
N ARG A 228 -29.58 -12.86 -3.57
CA ARG A 228 -29.63 -14.32 -3.61
C ARG A 228 -28.69 -14.99 -2.60
N LEU A 229 -27.43 -14.53 -2.52
CA LEU A 229 -26.38 -15.20 -1.75
C LEU A 229 -26.36 -14.77 -0.28
N LEU A 230 -26.96 -13.62 0.08
CA LEU A 230 -27.10 -13.19 1.47
C LEU A 230 -28.39 -13.69 2.13
N ALA A 231 -29.41 -14.09 1.35
CA ALA A 231 -30.68 -14.59 1.88
C ALA A 231 -30.55 -15.73 2.92
N PRO A 232 -29.68 -16.75 2.74
CA PRO A 232 -29.47 -17.80 3.75
C PRO A 232 -28.91 -17.30 5.08
N TYR A 233 -28.30 -16.11 5.10
CA TYR A 233 -27.67 -15.48 6.26
C TYR A 233 -28.55 -14.38 6.90
N GLY A 234 -29.76 -14.14 6.38
CA GLY A 234 -30.64 -13.07 6.86
C GLY A 234 -30.41 -11.70 6.20
N GLY A 235 -29.58 -11.63 5.17
CA GLY A 235 -29.34 -10.41 4.39
C GLY A 235 -28.43 -9.38 5.07
N PRO A 236 -28.30 -8.17 4.49
CA PRO A 236 -27.44 -7.11 5.01
C PRO A 236 -27.77 -6.64 6.43
N GLU A 237 -29.05 -6.62 6.79
CA GLU A 237 -29.52 -6.22 8.12
C GLU A 237 -29.05 -7.18 9.23
N ALA A 238 -28.70 -8.43 8.89
CA ALA A 238 -28.10 -9.40 9.80
C ALA A 238 -26.56 -9.28 9.90
N GLY A 239 -25.97 -8.21 9.35
CA GLY A 239 -24.53 -7.95 9.38
C GLY A 239 -23.72 -8.67 8.30
N TYR A 240 -24.36 -9.21 7.25
CA TYR A 240 -23.67 -9.88 6.15
C TYR A 240 -23.49 -8.98 4.94
N ARG A 241 -22.37 -9.12 4.23
CA ARG A 241 -22.05 -8.32 3.04
C ARG A 241 -21.54 -9.20 1.93
N LEU A 242 -21.89 -8.86 0.70
CA LEU A 242 -21.33 -9.47 -0.49
C LEU A 242 -20.24 -8.56 -1.04
N GLN A 243 -19.18 -9.14 -1.58
CA GLN A 243 -18.22 -8.44 -2.41
C GLN A 243 -17.93 -9.28 -3.65
N LEU A 244 -18.10 -8.70 -4.84
CA LEU A 244 -17.66 -9.32 -6.08
C LEU A 244 -16.14 -9.16 -6.24
N ILE A 245 -15.43 -10.29 -6.38
CA ILE A 245 -13.96 -10.32 -6.54
C ILE A 245 -13.61 -10.72 -7.97
N THR A 246 -12.91 -9.82 -8.67
CA THR A 246 -12.33 -10.09 -9.99
C THR A 246 -10.95 -10.74 -9.84
N LEU A 247 -10.79 -11.97 -10.30
CA LEU A 247 -9.55 -12.74 -10.25
C LEU A 247 -8.96 -12.90 -11.66
N TYR A 248 -7.62 -13.00 -11.73
CA TYR A 248 -6.88 -13.11 -12.99
C TYR A 248 -7.24 -11.98 -13.98
N HIS A 249 -7.45 -10.77 -13.48
CA HIS A 249 -7.87 -9.58 -14.25
C HIS A 249 -9.20 -9.75 -14.99
N GLY A 250 -10.06 -10.71 -14.64
CA GLY A 250 -11.33 -10.98 -15.33
C GLY A 250 -11.41 -12.36 -15.98
N GLY A 251 -10.39 -13.21 -15.78
CA GLY A 251 -10.48 -14.63 -16.10
C GLY A 251 -11.45 -15.40 -15.19
N ARG A 252 -11.70 -14.91 -13.97
CA ARG A 252 -12.65 -15.48 -13.01
C ARG A 252 -13.32 -14.40 -12.16
N TYR A 253 -14.54 -14.67 -11.71
CA TYR A 253 -15.27 -13.85 -10.76
C TYR A 253 -15.83 -14.71 -9.63
N SER A 254 -15.56 -14.29 -8.39
CA SER A 254 -16.06 -14.97 -7.19
C SER A 254 -16.80 -13.99 -6.29
N ALA A 255 -17.98 -14.37 -5.82
CA ALA A 255 -18.74 -13.62 -4.85
C ALA A 255 -18.36 -14.08 -3.44
N TYR A 256 -17.82 -13.15 -2.65
CA TYR A 256 -17.36 -13.39 -1.28
C TYR A 256 -18.42 -12.88 -0.32
N THR A 257 -18.93 -13.76 0.54
CA THR A 257 -19.86 -13.38 1.61
C THR A 257 -19.10 -13.20 2.90
N PHE A 258 -19.14 -12.00 3.45
CA PHE A 258 -18.53 -11.65 4.74
C PHE A 258 -19.60 -11.51 5.82
N ARG A 259 -19.30 -11.96 7.04
CA ARG A 259 -19.96 -11.47 8.25
C ARG A 259 -19.15 -10.32 8.81
N ARG A 260 -19.78 -9.17 9.04
CA ARG A 260 -19.14 -7.98 9.57
C ARG A 260 -19.53 -7.75 11.02
N TYR A 261 -18.53 -7.40 11.82
CA TYR A 261 -18.67 -7.02 13.21
C TYR A 261 -18.23 -5.58 13.40
N ASP A 262 -19.13 -4.73 13.88
CA ASP A 262 -18.87 -3.29 14.08
C ASP A 262 -18.60 -2.91 15.55
N ASP A 263 -18.86 -3.79 16.53
CA ASP A 263 -18.44 -3.62 17.93
C ASP A 263 -17.10 -4.32 18.16
N VAL A 264 -16.02 -3.58 17.93
CA VAL A 264 -14.64 -4.01 18.17
C VAL A 264 -14.05 -3.14 19.27
N ARG A 265 -13.51 -3.78 20.32
CA ARG A 265 -12.99 -3.10 21.52
C ARG A 265 -11.51 -3.34 21.70
N LEU A 266 -10.78 -2.31 22.14
CA LEU A 266 -9.37 -2.38 22.48
C LEU A 266 -9.18 -3.20 23.76
N VAL A 267 -8.25 -4.16 23.72
CA VAL A 267 -7.90 -5.03 24.85
C VAL A 267 -6.46 -4.82 25.29
N PHE A 268 -5.53 -4.77 24.35
CA PHE A 268 -4.11 -4.58 24.63
C PHE A 268 -3.42 -3.83 23.49
N ALA A 269 -2.55 -2.89 23.86
CA ALA A 269 -1.61 -2.23 22.98
C ALA A 269 -0.25 -2.07 23.69
N PRO A 270 0.88 -2.50 23.10
CA PRO A 270 2.17 -2.10 23.59
C PRO A 270 2.39 -0.60 23.33
N GLU A 271 3.42 -0.03 23.96
CA GLU A 271 3.89 1.32 23.67
C GLU A 271 4.27 1.48 22.20
N LEU A 272 4.09 2.69 21.64
CA LEU A 272 4.54 3.01 20.28
C LEU A 272 5.99 2.60 20.06
N GLN A 273 6.85 2.85 21.04
CA GLN A 273 8.27 2.54 20.96
C GLN A 273 8.55 1.03 20.82
N LEU A 274 7.70 0.15 21.35
CA LEU A 274 7.84 -1.31 21.16
C LEU A 274 7.20 -1.80 19.87
N GLY A 275 6.00 -1.29 19.55
CA GLY A 275 5.34 -1.60 18.29
C GLY A 275 6.09 -1.06 17.07
N TYR A 276 6.94 -0.04 17.26
CA TYR A 276 7.69 0.65 16.22
C TYR A 276 9.18 0.83 16.56
N PHE A 277 9.75 -0.09 17.34
CA PHE A 277 11.18 -0.10 17.68
C PHE A 277 12.06 -0.03 16.43
N GLY A 278 13.12 0.76 16.50
CA GLY A 278 14.00 1.08 15.37
C GLY A 278 13.44 2.12 14.39
N GLY A 279 12.19 2.54 14.57
CA GLY A 279 11.54 3.59 13.79
C GLY A 279 11.55 3.35 12.29
N ASP A 280 11.63 4.44 11.53
CA ASP A 280 11.80 4.37 10.08
C ASP A 280 13.08 3.62 9.67
N PRO A 281 14.27 3.80 10.27
CA PRO A 281 15.47 3.03 9.93
C PRO A 281 15.27 1.51 9.93
N ASP A 282 14.58 1.00 10.96
CA ASP A 282 14.07 -0.37 11.09
C ASP A 282 13.22 -0.83 9.87
N ASN A 283 12.37 0.05 9.34
CA ASN A 283 11.29 -0.29 8.40
C ASN A 283 11.78 -0.92 7.07
N PHE A 284 11.11 -1.99 6.65
CA PHE A 284 11.52 -2.87 5.54
C PHE A 284 12.91 -3.49 5.72
N THR A 285 13.36 -3.75 6.94
CA THR A 285 14.65 -4.41 7.17
C THR A 285 14.53 -5.62 8.10
N TYR A 286 15.53 -6.49 8.03
CA TYR A 286 15.74 -7.58 8.96
C TYR A 286 17.26 -7.81 9.13
N PRO A 287 17.81 -8.07 10.33
CA PRO A 287 17.16 -8.38 11.62
C PRO A 287 16.22 -7.31 12.17
N ARG A 288 15.11 -7.72 12.79
CA ARG A 288 14.06 -6.84 13.34
C ARG A 288 13.71 -7.22 14.79
N TYR A 289 13.26 -6.24 15.58
CA TYR A 289 13.07 -6.34 17.03
C TYR A 289 11.82 -5.58 17.50
N ASN A 290 10.66 -5.87 16.90
CA ASN A 290 9.42 -5.14 17.17
C ASN A 290 8.36 -6.05 17.79
N LEU A 291 7.63 -5.54 18.78
CA LEU A 291 6.43 -6.17 19.33
C LEU A 291 5.23 -5.60 18.58
N ASP A 292 5.21 -5.80 17.26
CA ASP A 292 4.17 -5.25 16.39
C ASP A 292 2.89 -6.10 16.48
N MET A 293 2.25 -6.06 17.64
CA MET A 293 1.01 -6.75 17.94
C MET A 293 0.03 -5.83 18.69
N MET A 294 -1.26 -6.10 18.54
CA MET A 294 -2.32 -5.44 19.28
C MET A 294 -3.49 -6.43 19.41
N LEU A 295 -4.15 -6.42 20.57
CA LEU A 295 -5.31 -7.25 20.81
C LEU A 295 -6.56 -6.40 20.92
N PHE A 296 -7.59 -6.85 20.23
CA PHE A 296 -8.94 -6.34 20.30
C PHE A 296 -9.87 -7.48 20.67
N ARG A 297 -11.14 -7.17 20.96
CA ARG A 297 -12.18 -8.17 21.11
C ARG A 297 -13.42 -7.76 20.34
N VAL A 298 -13.98 -8.72 19.63
CA VAL A 298 -15.25 -8.56 18.94
C VAL A 298 -16.39 -8.85 19.91
N TYR A 299 -17.39 -7.97 19.92
CA TYR A 299 -18.61 -8.10 20.72
C TYR A 299 -19.83 -8.27 19.82
N GLU A 300 -20.84 -8.97 20.34
CA GLU A 300 -22.17 -9.10 19.77
C GLU A 300 -23.19 -8.98 20.90
N ASP A 301 -24.20 -8.13 20.73
CA ASP A 301 -25.22 -7.84 21.74
C ASP A 301 -24.64 -7.47 23.13
N GLY A 302 -23.54 -6.71 23.12
CA GLY A 302 -22.85 -6.27 24.33
C GLY A 302 -22.08 -7.34 25.09
N ARG A 303 -21.88 -8.53 24.50
CA ARG A 303 -21.08 -9.63 25.07
C ARG A 303 -19.92 -10.02 24.14
N PRO A 304 -18.80 -10.54 24.67
CA PRO A 304 -17.75 -11.16 23.86
C PRO A 304 -18.34 -12.16 22.86
N LEU A 305 -17.93 -12.06 21.60
CA LEU A 305 -18.37 -12.98 20.55
C LEU A 305 -17.93 -14.41 20.89
N SER A 306 -18.88 -15.33 20.95
CA SER A 306 -18.57 -16.76 21.04
C SER A 306 -18.34 -17.32 19.64
N SER A 307 -17.09 -17.70 19.34
CA SER A 307 -16.72 -18.29 18.05
C SER A 307 -15.95 -19.60 18.25
N PRO A 308 -16.37 -20.71 17.64
CA PRO A 308 -15.57 -21.95 17.64
C PRO A 308 -14.38 -21.88 16.66
N HIS A 309 -14.28 -20.81 15.86
CA HIS A 309 -13.29 -20.64 14.82
C HIS A 309 -12.22 -19.63 15.27
N TYR A 310 -11.12 -20.15 15.79
CA TYR A 310 -9.93 -19.39 16.17
C TYR A 310 -8.67 -20.25 15.95
N PHE A 311 -7.51 -19.59 15.88
CA PHE A 311 -6.20 -20.23 15.87
C PHE A 311 -5.72 -20.43 17.31
N PRO A 312 -5.55 -21.68 17.79
CA PRO A 312 -4.96 -21.93 19.10
C PRO A 312 -3.52 -21.42 19.13
N TRP A 313 -3.08 -20.89 20.26
CA TRP A 313 -1.73 -20.38 20.37
C TRP A 313 -0.69 -21.51 20.47
N SER A 314 0.45 -21.37 19.78
CA SER A 314 1.56 -22.31 19.94
C SER A 314 2.56 -21.81 20.98
N ASN A 315 2.73 -22.52 22.08
CA ASN A 315 3.82 -22.28 23.04
C ASN A 315 5.17 -22.88 22.62
N ARG A 316 5.18 -23.66 21.53
CA ARG A 316 6.41 -24.27 20.97
C ARG A 316 7.03 -23.41 19.88
N GLY A 317 6.22 -22.55 19.24
CA GLY A 317 6.62 -21.75 18.09
C GLY A 317 7.06 -22.61 16.91
N VAL A 318 8.08 -22.13 16.18
CA VAL A 318 8.66 -22.79 14.99
C VAL A 318 10.18 -22.81 15.05
N ARG A 319 10.77 -23.61 14.15
CA ARG A 319 12.21 -23.73 13.90
C ARG A 319 12.51 -23.48 12.43
N GLU A 320 13.77 -23.17 12.13
CA GLU A 320 14.22 -23.04 10.75
C GLU A 320 13.97 -24.36 9.98
N GLY A 321 13.37 -24.25 8.80
CA GLY A 321 12.93 -25.37 7.97
C GLY A 321 11.47 -25.78 8.16
N ASP A 322 10.78 -25.31 9.21
CA ASP A 322 9.37 -25.62 9.40
C ASP A 322 8.49 -24.95 8.33
N ALA A 323 7.48 -25.69 7.85
CA ALA A 323 6.46 -25.18 6.96
C ALA A 323 5.45 -24.31 7.72
N VAL A 324 5.20 -23.12 7.19
CA VAL A 324 4.29 -22.12 7.78
C VAL A 324 3.41 -21.50 6.70
N PHE A 325 2.22 -21.09 7.10
CA PHE A 325 1.20 -20.52 6.21
C PHE A 325 0.78 -19.16 6.75
N VAL A 326 0.86 -18.14 5.90
CA VAL A 326 0.32 -16.80 6.18
C VAL A 326 -1.07 -16.73 5.57
N ILE A 327 -2.07 -16.37 6.38
CA ILE A 327 -3.47 -16.30 5.95
C ILE A 327 -3.95 -14.87 6.08
N GLY A 328 -4.17 -14.20 4.96
CA GLY A 328 -4.22 -12.75 4.94
C GLY A 328 -4.94 -12.16 3.75
N ASN A 329 -5.07 -10.84 3.76
CA ASN A 329 -5.72 -10.05 2.71
C ASN A 329 -4.66 -9.21 1.99
N PRO A 330 -3.79 -9.81 1.15
CA PRO A 330 -2.80 -9.05 0.38
C PRO A 330 -3.51 -8.01 -0.48
N GLY A 331 -3.04 -6.77 -0.44
CA GLY A 331 -3.64 -5.62 -1.12
C GLY A 331 -3.61 -5.74 -2.64
N THR A 332 -2.47 -5.47 -3.26
CA THR A 332 -2.36 -5.47 -4.73
C THR A 332 -0.99 -5.89 -5.21
N THR A 333 -0.96 -6.72 -6.26
CA THR A 333 0.22 -7.06 -7.05
C THR A 333 -0.07 -6.83 -8.53
N TYR A 334 0.97 -6.81 -9.35
CA TYR A 334 0.92 -6.58 -10.80
C TYR A 334 1.69 -7.67 -11.56
N ARG A 335 1.66 -8.90 -11.05
CA ARG A 335 2.45 -10.03 -11.56
C ARG A 335 1.87 -10.61 -12.85
N LEU A 336 0.61 -10.30 -13.15
CA LEU A 336 -0.07 -10.75 -14.36
C LEU A 336 -0.15 -9.64 -15.43
N GLU A 337 0.46 -8.49 -15.21
CA GLU A 337 0.56 -7.45 -16.22
C GLU A 337 1.53 -7.83 -17.36
N THR A 338 1.28 -7.25 -18.53
CA THR A 338 2.17 -7.39 -19.69
C THR A 338 3.47 -6.61 -19.51
N MET A 339 4.51 -6.97 -20.25
CA MET A 339 5.76 -6.23 -20.32
C MET A 339 5.56 -4.80 -20.77
N ALA A 340 4.57 -4.51 -21.62
CA ALA A 340 4.25 -3.14 -22.00
C ALA A 340 3.74 -2.31 -20.81
N GLN A 341 2.85 -2.89 -19.99
CA GLN A 341 2.35 -2.25 -18.76
C GLN A 341 3.46 -2.04 -17.74
N LEU A 342 4.31 -3.05 -17.53
CA LEU A 342 5.46 -2.96 -16.63
C LEU A 342 6.48 -1.90 -17.10
N ARG A 343 6.70 -1.76 -18.40
CA ARG A 343 7.56 -0.70 -18.97
C ARG A 343 6.95 0.70 -18.78
N TYR A 344 5.64 0.87 -18.96
CA TYR A 344 4.96 2.13 -18.64
C TYR A 344 5.12 2.49 -17.15
N ARG A 345 4.97 1.51 -16.26
CA ARG A 345 5.20 1.70 -14.81
C ARG A 345 6.61 2.16 -14.51
N ALA A 346 7.59 1.48 -15.10
CA ALA A 346 9.01 1.76 -14.91
C ALA A 346 9.39 3.17 -15.38
N ALA A 347 8.81 3.61 -16.51
CA ALA A 347 9.16 4.86 -17.16
C ALA A 347 8.39 6.08 -16.62
N VAL A 348 7.14 5.90 -16.18
CA VAL A 348 6.23 7.01 -15.86
C VAL A 348 5.68 6.90 -14.44
N ARG A 349 4.91 5.84 -14.16
CA ARG A 349 4.04 5.79 -12.97
C ARG A 349 4.82 5.76 -11.66
N GLU A 350 5.70 4.76 -11.49
CA GLU A 350 6.38 4.55 -10.21
C GLU A 350 7.41 5.65 -9.90
N PRO A 351 8.20 6.16 -10.87
CA PRO A 351 9.08 7.32 -10.62
C PRO A 351 8.32 8.60 -10.23
N ALA A 352 7.17 8.86 -10.86
CA ALA A 352 6.38 10.05 -10.54
C ALA A 352 5.80 10.00 -9.12
N LEU A 353 5.34 8.81 -8.70
CA LEU A 353 4.88 8.56 -7.33
C LEU A 353 6.03 8.65 -6.33
N LEU A 354 7.20 8.07 -6.60
CA LEU A 354 8.37 8.20 -5.74
C LEU A 354 8.75 9.67 -5.49
N ARG A 355 8.77 10.49 -6.56
CA ARG A 355 9.02 11.93 -6.45
C ARG A 355 7.96 12.63 -5.59
N PHE A 356 6.69 12.24 -5.73
CA PHE A 356 5.61 12.79 -4.91
C PHE A 356 5.82 12.49 -3.42
N TYR A 357 6.05 11.22 -3.04
CA TYR A 357 6.29 10.83 -1.64
C TYR A 357 7.49 11.59 -1.06
N ARG A 358 8.62 11.59 -1.77
CA ARG A 358 9.86 12.24 -1.32
C ARG A 358 9.67 13.73 -1.07
N THR A 359 9.14 14.46 -2.07
CA THR A 359 9.02 15.92 -1.96
C THR A 359 8.04 16.35 -0.87
N ARG A 360 6.92 15.62 -0.69
CA ARG A 360 5.96 15.93 0.38
C ARG A 360 6.48 15.54 1.75
N ARG A 361 7.16 14.39 1.90
CA ARG A 361 7.79 13.99 3.16
C ARG A 361 8.80 15.03 3.61
N GLU A 362 9.70 15.46 2.72
CA GLU A 362 10.69 16.50 3.04
C GLU A 362 10.05 17.83 3.46
N ALA A 363 8.94 18.24 2.82
CA ALA A 363 8.22 19.43 3.23
C ALA A 363 7.57 19.27 4.60
N LEU A 364 6.91 18.13 4.86
CA LEU A 364 6.33 17.83 6.17
C LEU A 364 7.40 17.79 7.27
N THR A 365 8.57 17.20 7.02
CA THR A 365 9.69 17.20 7.97
C THR A 365 10.12 18.62 8.31
N ARG A 366 10.32 19.49 7.30
CA ARG A 366 10.68 20.90 7.54
C ARG A 366 9.60 21.68 8.30
N VAL A 367 8.32 21.43 8.01
CA VAL A 367 7.22 22.08 8.73
C VAL A 367 7.16 21.58 10.18
N TYR A 368 7.32 20.29 10.42
CA TYR A 368 7.40 19.73 11.76
C TYR A 368 8.55 20.32 12.58
N GLU A 369 9.74 20.48 11.98
CA GLU A 369 10.88 21.16 12.61
C GLU A 369 10.58 22.61 13.01
N GLN A 370 9.63 23.27 12.34
CA GLN A 370 9.22 24.64 12.62
C GLN A 370 8.08 24.72 13.65
N THR A 371 7.11 23.80 13.58
CA THR A 371 5.86 23.89 14.36
C THR A 371 5.81 22.96 15.57
N GLY A 372 6.54 21.83 15.53
CA GLY A 372 6.45 20.77 16.53
C GLY A 372 5.12 20.00 16.50
N GLU A 373 4.27 20.19 15.49
CA GLU A 373 2.94 19.57 15.45
C GLU A 373 3.00 18.06 15.18
N GLU A 374 2.51 17.28 16.13
CA GLU A 374 2.49 15.82 16.06
C GLU A 374 1.69 15.25 14.89
N ALA A 375 0.62 15.92 14.49
CA ALA A 375 -0.14 15.53 13.29
C ALA A 375 0.72 15.62 12.02
N VAL A 376 1.60 16.63 11.91
CA VAL A 376 2.53 16.80 10.79
C VAL A 376 3.60 15.71 10.81
N ARG A 377 4.12 15.39 12.00
CA ARG A 377 5.06 14.27 12.21
C ARG A 377 4.47 12.95 11.71
N ASN A 378 3.23 12.66 12.07
CA ASN A 378 2.51 11.45 11.66
C ASN A 378 2.26 11.39 10.15
N MET A 379 1.95 12.52 9.51
CA MET A 379 1.85 12.61 8.05
C MET A 379 3.19 12.33 7.38
N ALA A 380 4.30 12.88 7.90
CA ALA A 380 5.65 12.62 7.38
C ALA A 380 6.01 11.14 7.49
N PHE A 381 5.73 10.50 8.63
CA PHE A 381 5.98 9.07 8.84
C PHE A 381 5.19 8.19 7.85
N SER A 382 3.93 8.51 7.61
CA SER A 382 3.09 7.78 6.65
C SER A 382 3.69 7.84 5.24
N LEU A 383 4.21 9.00 4.82
CA LEU A 383 4.86 9.13 3.52
C LEU A 383 6.25 8.48 3.45
N SER A 384 6.98 8.38 4.57
CA SER A 384 8.29 7.70 4.62
C SER A 384 8.17 6.22 4.25
N ASN A 385 7.15 5.54 4.77
CA ASN A 385 6.85 4.16 4.39
C ASN A 385 6.56 4.03 2.89
N GLY A 386 5.74 4.95 2.35
CA GLY A 386 5.46 5.02 0.93
C GLY A 386 6.71 5.27 0.08
N GLU A 387 7.57 6.21 0.49
CA GLU A 387 8.83 6.51 -0.22
C GLU A 387 9.71 5.25 -0.34
N LYS A 388 9.95 4.53 0.76
CA LYS A 388 10.76 3.31 0.74
C LYS A 388 10.18 2.23 -0.16
N ALA A 389 8.87 2.02 -0.08
CA ALA A 389 8.19 1.04 -0.92
C ALA A 389 8.36 1.37 -2.42
N TYR A 390 8.08 2.62 -2.81
CA TYR A 390 8.20 3.06 -4.19
C TYR A 390 9.65 3.10 -4.70
N GLU A 391 10.62 3.35 -3.82
CA GLU A 391 12.03 3.21 -4.18
C GLU A 391 12.37 1.75 -4.52
N GLY A 392 11.90 0.79 -3.71
CA GLY A 392 12.04 -0.64 -4.00
C GLY A 392 11.32 -1.07 -5.29
N PHE A 393 10.14 -0.52 -5.57
CA PHE A 393 9.40 -0.77 -6.81
C PHE A 393 10.15 -0.26 -8.04
N VAL A 394 10.66 0.98 -7.99
CA VAL A 394 11.47 1.56 -9.06
C VAL A 394 12.73 0.73 -9.29
N LYS A 395 13.46 0.38 -8.23
CA LYS A 395 14.65 -0.49 -8.33
C LYS A 395 14.33 -1.84 -8.97
N THR A 396 13.21 -2.45 -8.59
CA THR A 396 12.75 -3.73 -9.14
C THR A 396 12.50 -3.63 -10.65
N LEU A 397 11.79 -2.59 -11.08
CA LEU A 397 11.46 -2.39 -12.50
C LEU A 397 12.66 -1.93 -13.36
N GLN A 398 13.74 -1.49 -12.72
CA GLN A 398 15.01 -1.14 -13.36
C GLN A 398 16.04 -2.28 -13.34
N ASP A 399 15.77 -3.36 -12.59
CA ASP A 399 16.66 -4.51 -12.52
C ASP A 399 16.59 -5.33 -13.83
N PRO A 400 17.70 -5.39 -14.61
CA PRO A 400 17.68 -6.05 -15.91
C PRO A 400 17.48 -7.57 -15.82
N TYR A 401 17.90 -8.21 -14.72
CA TYR A 401 17.69 -9.64 -14.51
C TYR A 401 16.22 -9.94 -14.21
N ILE A 402 15.59 -9.13 -13.36
CA ILE A 402 14.15 -9.25 -13.09
C ILE A 402 13.33 -9.02 -14.36
N MET A 403 13.64 -7.95 -15.10
CA MET A 403 12.93 -7.63 -16.35
C MET A 403 13.10 -8.71 -17.42
N ALA A 404 14.29 -9.30 -17.56
CA ALA A 404 14.51 -10.43 -18.47
C ALA A 404 13.72 -11.69 -18.08
N ARG A 405 13.58 -11.95 -16.77
CA ARG A 405 12.79 -13.07 -16.25
C ARG A 405 11.29 -12.89 -16.52
N LEU A 406 10.76 -11.68 -16.31
CA LEU A 406 9.38 -11.32 -16.64
C LEU A 406 9.11 -11.42 -18.15
N GLU A 407 10.06 -10.98 -18.98
CA GLU A 407 9.96 -11.06 -20.44
C GLU A 407 9.95 -12.51 -20.96
N ASP A 408 10.75 -13.42 -20.37
CA ASP A 408 10.63 -14.86 -20.66
C ASP A 408 9.27 -15.42 -20.22
N GLY A 409 8.72 -14.95 -19.10
CA GLY A 409 7.38 -15.33 -18.63
C GLY A 409 6.29 -14.98 -19.65
N GLU A 410 6.27 -13.73 -20.13
CA GLU A 410 5.32 -13.31 -21.17
C GLU A 410 5.55 -14.08 -22.49
N ARG A 411 6.80 -14.28 -22.90
CA ARG A 411 7.12 -15.05 -24.11
C ARG A 411 6.56 -16.48 -24.04
N ARG A 412 6.68 -17.15 -22.89
CA ARG A 412 6.12 -18.49 -22.69
C ARG A 412 4.59 -18.49 -22.74
N PHE A 413 3.95 -17.46 -22.18
CA PHE A 413 2.50 -17.30 -22.27
C PHE A 413 2.03 -17.13 -23.71
N ARG A 414 2.67 -16.22 -24.47
CA ARG A 414 2.38 -16.03 -25.90
C ARG A 414 2.61 -17.32 -26.71
N ALA A 415 3.67 -18.06 -26.42
CA ALA A 415 3.93 -19.34 -27.08
C ALA A 415 2.86 -20.40 -26.75
N ALA A 416 2.36 -20.43 -25.51
CA ALA A 416 1.27 -21.33 -25.11
C ALA A 416 -0.06 -20.97 -25.81
N LEU A 417 -0.36 -19.68 -25.99
CA LEU A 417 -1.49 -19.24 -26.80
C LEU A 417 -1.34 -19.67 -28.26
N ALA A 418 -0.16 -19.47 -28.86
CA ALA A 418 0.11 -19.82 -30.25
C ALA A 418 0.07 -21.33 -30.53
N ALA A 419 0.31 -22.16 -29.51
CA ALA A 419 0.24 -23.62 -29.63
C ALA A 419 -1.19 -24.16 -29.79
N ASP A 420 -2.21 -23.38 -29.42
CA ASP A 420 -3.62 -23.70 -29.61
C ASP A 420 -4.24 -22.75 -30.65
N SER A 421 -4.64 -23.30 -31.81
CA SER A 421 -5.16 -22.47 -32.90
C SER A 421 -6.44 -21.69 -32.54
N ALA A 422 -7.27 -22.21 -31.63
CA ALA A 422 -8.49 -21.53 -31.19
C ALA A 422 -8.16 -20.37 -30.23
N LEU A 423 -7.23 -20.58 -29.30
CA LEU A 423 -6.76 -19.50 -28.42
C LEU A 423 -6.00 -18.43 -29.20
N GLN A 424 -5.12 -18.82 -30.13
CA GLN A 424 -4.41 -17.91 -31.00
C GLN A 424 -5.37 -17.05 -31.84
N ALA A 425 -6.41 -17.64 -32.41
CA ALA A 425 -7.40 -16.91 -33.19
C ALA A 425 -8.21 -15.91 -32.34
N ARG A 426 -8.43 -16.20 -31.06
CA ARG A 426 -9.26 -15.37 -30.16
C ARG A 426 -8.49 -14.28 -29.41
N TYR A 427 -7.22 -14.53 -29.10
CA TYR A 427 -6.43 -13.74 -28.15
C TYR A 427 -5.04 -13.32 -28.67
N GLY A 428 -4.65 -13.76 -29.87
CA GLY A 428 -3.29 -13.65 -30.37
C GLY A 428 -2.79 -12.23 -30.65
N ASP A 429 -3.68 -11.25 -30.74
CA ASP A 429 -3.42 -9.82 -31.02
C ASP A 429 -3.45 -8.93 -29.76
N LEU A 430 -3.89 -9.47 -28.62
CA LEU A 430 -4.18 -8.65 -27.44
C LEU A 430 -2.96 -7.99 -26.82
N HIS A 431 -1.80 -8.63 -26.93
CA HIS A 431 -0.59 -8.06 -26.35
C HIS A 431 -0.06 -6.88 -27.17
N GLU A 432 -0.22 -6.93 -28.49
CA GLU A 432 0.12 -5.85 -29.41
C GLU A 432 -0.77 -4.63 -29.15
N HIS A 433 -2.09 -4.82 -29.07
CA HIS A 433 -3.02 -3.74 -28.72
C HIS A 433 -2.75 -3.16 -27.32
N MET A 434 -2.43 -4.01 -26.34
CA MET A 434 -2.03 -3.53 -25.03
C MET A 434 -0.76 -2.68 -25.12
N ALA A 435 0.22 -3.08 -25.94
CA ALA A 435 1.45 -2.33 -26.12
C ALA A 435 1.22 -0.95 -26.77
N GLU A 436 0.31 -0.86 -27.74
CA GLU A 436 -0.10 0.40 -28.38
C GLU A 436 -0.67 1.38 -27.34
N ILE A 437 -1.62 0.93 -26.52
CA ILE A 437 -2.22 1.76 -25.45
C ILE A 437 -1.17 2.21 -24.43
N GLN A 438 -0.24 1.33 -24.02
CA GLN A 438 0.81 1.74 -23.08
C GLN A 438 1.80 2.74 -23.70
N GLN A 439 2.02 2.69 -25.02
CA GLN A 439 2.81 3.70 -25.72
C GLN A 439 2.11 5.06 -25.70
N GLU A 440 0.80 5.11 -25.94
CA GLU A 440 0.00 6.34 -25.84
C GLU A 440 0.00 6.90 -24.42
N LYS A 441 -0.19 6.06 -23.39
CA LYS A 441 -0.09 6.47 -21.99
C LYS A 441 1.31 7.00 -21.64
N THR A 442 2.36 6.40 -22.20
CA THR A 442 3.73 6.89 -22.02
C THR A 442 3.91 8.29 -22.61
N ALA A 443 3.30 8.59 -23.75
CA ALA A 443 3.31 9.93 -24.34
C ALA A 443 2.60 10.98 -23.45
N LEU A 444 1.65 10.55 -22.62
CA LEU A 444 0.99 11.39 -21.60
C LEU A 444 1.80 11.53 -20.31
N GLY A 445 3.00 10.97 -20.21
CA GLY A 445 3.75 10.88 -18.94
C GLY A 445 4.06 12.22 -18.27
N GLN A 446 4.32 13.27 -19.05
CA GLN A 446 4.48 14.63 -18.51
C GLN A 446 3.18 15.13 -17.87
N ALA A 447 2.05 15.00 -18.55
CA ALA A 447 0.76 15.39 -18.01
C ALA A 447 0.38 14.55 -16.77
N TYR A 448 0.66 13.24 -16.80
CA TYR A 448 0.46 12.36 -15.66
C TYR A 448 1.18 12.89 -14.41
N GLY A 449 2.48 13.19 -14.52
CA GLY A 449 3.25 13.73 -13.39
C GLY A 449 2.77 15.12 -12.94
N ALA A 450 2.48 16.02 -13.89
CA ALA A 450 2.01 17.38 -13.61
C ALA A 450 0.70 17.41 -12.82
N PHE A 451 -0.22 16.49 -13.17
CA PHE A 451 -1.58 16.46 -12.63
C PHE A 451 -1.81 15.35 -11.62
N LEU A 452 -0.77 14.61 -11.24
CA LEU A 452 -0.81 13.56 -10.24
C LEU A 452 -1.48 14.09 -8.96
N LEU A 453 -2.57 13.44 -8.54
CA LEU A 453 -3.32 13.76 -7.32
C LEU A 453 -3.77 15.24 -7.24
N LEU A 454 -4.07 15.87 -8.37
CA LEU A 454 -4.67 17.21 -8.39
C LEU A 454 -6.14 17.21 -7.92
N GLN A 455 -6.81 16.05 -8.04
CA GLN A 455 -8.21 15.91 -7.67
C GLN A 455 -8.43 16.10 -6.15
N PRO A 456 -9.59 16.65 -5.74
CA PRO A 456 -9.90 16.84 -4.33
C PRO A 456 -9.92 15.54 -3.52
N GLY A 457 -9.68 15.65 -2.21
CA GLY A 457 -9.81 14.54 -1.27
C GLY A 457 -8.52 13.77 -0.95
N THR A 458 -7.36 14.24 -1.43
CA THR A 458 -6.06 13.73 -0.98
C THR A 458 -5.55 14.54 0.22
N PRO A 459 -5.18 13.89 1.34
CA PRO A 459 -4.61 14.59 2.49
C PRO A 459 -3.23 15.20 2.19
N TYR A 460 -2.58 14.82 1.08
CA TYR A 460 -1.24 15.26 0.70
C TYR A 460 -1.22 16.28 -0.46
N GLY A 461 -2.40 16.76 -0.88
CA GLY A 461 -2.53 17.83 -1.87
C GLY A 461 -2.71 19.20 -1.22
N ALA A 462 -2.40 20.27 -1.95
CA ALA A 462 -2.68 21.65 -1.55
C ALA A 462 -4.19 21.91 -1.55
N VAL A 463 -4.74 22.36 -0.41
CA VAL A 463 -6.17 22.63 -0.24
C VAL A 463 -6.62 23.77 -1.14
N LEU A 464 -5.84 24.85 -1.24
CA LEU A 464 -6.11 25.99 -2.11
C LEU A 464 -6.31 25.55 -3.57
N MET A 465 -5.47 24.63 -4.05
CA MET A 465 -5.54 24.14 -5.43
C MET A 465 -6.75 23.25 -5.67
N GLN A 466 -7.16 22.47 -4.66
CA GLN A 466 -8.38 21.65 -4.72
C GLN A 466 -9.64 22.55 -4.71
N ARG A 467 -9.66 23.58 -3.84
CA ARG A 467 -10.73 24.59 -3.80
C ARG A 467 -10.83 25.33 -5.12
N ALA A 468 -9.70 25.77 -5.69
CA ALA A 468 -9.68 26.46 -6.97
C ALA A 468 -10.23 25.60 -8.11
N LEU A 469 -9.92 24.29 -8.13
CA LEU A 469 -10.44 23.38 -9.15
C LEU A 469 -11.97 23.21 -9.02
N LEU A 470 -12.46 22.98 -7.80
CA LEU A 470 -13.90 22.85 -7.55
C LEU A 470 -14.66 24.16 -7.79
N ALA A 471 -14.07 25.31 -7.43
CA ALA A 471 -14.65 26.63 -7.67
C ALA A 471 -14.73 26.93 -9.17
N TRP A 472 -13.69 26.61 -9.93
CA TRP A 472 -13.70 26.69 -11.38
C TRP A 472 -14.81 25.82 -12.00
N GLN A 473 -14.98 24.58 -11.50
CA GLN A 473 -16.06 23.69 -11.95
C GLN A 473 -17.44 24.25 -11.60
N TRP A 474 -17.63 24.76 -10.38
CA TRP A 474 -18.88 25.36 -9.93
C TRP A 474 -19.28 26.56 -10.80
N LEU A 475 -18.34 27.50 -11.05
CA LEU A 475 -18.56 28.65 -11.93
C LEU A 475 -18.91 28.23 -13.36
N THR A 476 -18.18 27.24 -13.90
CA THR A 476 -18.44 26.72 -15.26
C THR A 476 -19.84 26.13 -15.37
N ARG A 477 -20.26 25.30 -14.40
CA ARG A 477 -21.60 24.71 -14.39
C ARG A 477 -22.69 25.75 -14.19
N GLN A 478 -22.42 26.79 -13.42
CA GLN A 478 -23.35 27.89 -13.25
C GLN A 478 -23.56 28.63 -14.57
N GLU A 479 -22.47 28.93 -15.29
CA GLU A 479 -22.50 29.57 -16.63
C GLU A 479 -23.21 28.69 -17.67
N GLU A 480 -23.07 27.37 -17.58
CA GLU A 480 -23.76 26.38 -18.43
C GLU A 480 -25.24 26.18 -18.06
N GLY A 481 -25.74 26.80 -17.00
CA GLY A 481 -27.14 26.70 -16.57
C GLY A 481 -27.48 25.37 -15.88
N ALA A 482 -26.53 24.76 -15.17
CA ALA A 482 -26.76 23.55 -14.38
C ALA A 482 -27.84 23.76 -13.31
N SER A 483 -28.47 22.65 -12.88
CA SER A 483 -29.54 22.69 -11.88
C SER A 483 -29.03 23.14 -10.49
N ALA A 484 -29.94 23.61 -9.64
CA ALA A 484 -29.62 24.02 -8.28
C ALA A 484 -28.99 22.86 -7.47
N GLU A 485 -29.49 21.63 -7.67
CA GLU A 485 -28.97 20.43 -7.01
C GLU A 485 -27.52 20.13 -7.42
N ALA A 486 -27.20 20.26 -8.72
CA ALA A 486 -25.85 20.04 -9.22
C ALA A 486 -24.86 21.09 -8.69
N LEU A 487 -25.29 22.35 -8.60
CA LEU A 487 -24.50 23.43 -8.02
C LEU A 487 -24.34 23.29 -6.51
N ASP A 488 -25.36 22.81 -5.80
CA ASP A 488 -25.33 22.59 -4.36
C ASP A 488 -24.40 21.41 -3.98
N ALA A 489 -24.36 20.35 -4.80
CA ALA A 489 -23.41 19.26 -4.61
C ALA A 489 -21.94 19.72 -4.70
N LEU A 490 -21.63 20.59 -5.67
CA LEU A 490 -20.29 21.19 -5.80
C LEU A 490 -20.01 22.19 -4.66
N ARG A 491 -21.00 23.00 -4.27
CA ARG A 491 -20.90 23.92 -3.12
C ARG A 491 -20.59 23.15 -1.82
N THR A 492 -21.28 22.04 -1.60
CA THR A 492 -21.05 21.16 -0.44
C THR A 492 -19.64 20.59 -0.46
N SER A 493 -19.16 20.14 -1.63
CA SER A 493 -17.79 19.61 -1.78
C SER A 493 -16.72 20.67 -1.52
N LEU A 494 -16.96 21.92 -1.96
CA LEU A 494 -16.10 23.07 -1.69
C LEU A 494 -15.96 23.36 -0.19
N LEU A 495 -17.08 23.42 0.52
CA LEU A 495 -17.14 23.75 1.94
C LEU A 495 -16.70 22.61 2.85
N ALA A 496 -16.61 21.38 2.33
CA ALA A 496 -16.11 20.21 3.07
C ALA A 496 -14.57 20.16 3.17
N LEU A 497 -13.85 20.98 2.40
CA LEU A 497 -12.40 21.06 2.48
C LEU A 497 -12.00 21.95 3.66
N GLU A 498 -11.49 21.33 4.72
CA GLU A 498 -11.04 22.01 5.94
C GLU A 498 -9.72 22.78 5.71
N ASP A 499 -9.54 23.87 6.45
CA ASP A 499 -8.27 24.61 6.48
C ASP A 499 -7.15 23.75 7.09
N ARG A 500 -5.92 24.11 6.71
CA ARG A 500 -4.69 23.45 7.16
C ARG A 500 -3.77 24.48 7.79
N ASP A 501 -2.82 24.00 8.61
CA ASP A 501 -1.69 24.81 9.06
C ASP A 501 -1.12 25.67 7.90
N PRO A 502 -0.99 26.99 8.06
CA PRO A 502 -0.57 27.89 6.99
C PRO A 502 0.81 27.57 6.41
N ALA A 503 1.77 27.15 7.25
CA ALA A 503 3.11 26.81 6.78
C ALA A 503 3.07 25.55 5.91
N LEU A 504 2.27 24.56 6.32
CA LEU A 504 2.06 23.35 5.54
C LEU A 504 1.32 23.61 4.22
N GLU A 505 0.27 24.42 4.23
CA GLU A 505 -0.46 24.77 3.01
C GLU A 505 0.43 25.54 2.02
N GLN A 506 1.22 26.51 2.50
CA GLN A 506 2.20 27.22 1.67
C GLN A 506 3.21 26.25 1.04
N ALA A 507 3.74 25.30 1.82
CA ALA A 507 4.67 24.30 1.31
C ALA A 507 4.02 23.42 0.23
N PHE A 508 2.76 23.00 0.41
CA PHE A 508 2.08 22.15 -0.56
C PHE A 508 1.66 22.91 -1.83
N VAL A 509 1.25 24.17 -1.74
CA VAL A 509 1.00 25.02 -2.91
C VAL A 509 2.29 25.20 -3.70
N ALA A 510 3.40 25.51 -3.04
CA ALA A 510 4.71 25.65 -3.67
C ALA A 510 5.14 24.35 -4.37
N LEU A 511 4.97 23.20 -3.73
CA LEU A 511 5.25 21.90 -4.33
C LEU A 511 4.36 21.58 -5.53
N ARG A 512 3.07 21.95 -5.50
CA ARG A 512 2.19 21.77 -6.67
C ARG A 512 2.66 22.61 -7.85
N LEU A 513 3.03 23.87 -7.62
CA LEU A 513 3.58 24.73 -8.66
C LEU A 513 4.92 24.19 -9.19
N GLU A 514 5.75 23.61 -8.32
CA GLU A 514 6.99 22.95 -8.71
C GLU A 514 6.75 21.68 -9.53
N ASP A 515 5.74 20.87 -9.22
CA ASP A 515 5.37 19.71 -10.02
C ASP A 515 4.98 20.12 -11.44
N LEU A 516 4.14 21.16 -11.57
CA LEU A 516 3.75 21.70 -12.86
C LEU A 516 4.97 22.19 -13.65
N ARG A 517 5.88 22.92 -13.00
CA ARG A 517 7.12 23.40 -13.61
C ARG A 517 8.05 22.27 -14.03
N HIS A 518 8.20 21.24 -13.19
CA HIS A 518 9.07 20.10 -13.43
C HIS A 518 8.59 19.28 -14.63
N TYR A 519 7.30 18.93 -14.67
CA TYR A 519 6.78 18.01 -15.67
C TYR A 519 6.37 18.68 -16.99
N LEU A 520 5.74 19.86 -16.95
CA LEU A 520 5.37 20.60 -18.17
C LEU A 520 6.53 21.45 -18.71
N GLY A 521 7.52 21.74 -17.86
CA GLY A 521 8.66 22.59 -18.17
C GLY A 521 8.38 24.08 -17.95
N ALA A 522 9.43 24.83 -17.60
CA ALA A 522 9.34 26.27 -17.33
C ALA A 522 8.88 27.11 -18.55
N GLY A 523 9.02 26.59 -19.77
CA GLY A 523 8.58 27.25 -21.00
C GLY A 523 7.10 27.05 -21.34
N HIS A 524 6.40 26.13 -20.66
CA HIS A 524 4.99 25.88 -20.92
C HIS A 524 4.16 27.16 -20.69
N PRO A 525 3.23 27.54 -21.59
CA PRO A 525 2.46 28.79 -21.45
C PRO A 525 1.74 28.92 -20.12
N ALA A 526 1.13 27.82 -19.63
CA ALA A 526 0.53 27.80 -18.31
C ALA A 526 1.59 28.10 -17.23
N VAL A 527 2.67 27.33 -17.14
CA VAL A 527 3.73 27.54 -16.12
C VAL A 527 4.31 28.95 -16.14
N ARG A 528 4.57 29.53 -17.32
CA ARG A 528 5.05 30.92 -17.44
C ARG A 528 4.04 31.93 -16.91
N GLY A 529 2.77 31.77 -17.25
CA GLY A 529 1.70 32.64 -16.76
C GLY A 529 1.40 32.45 -15.27
N LEU A 530 1.63 31.26 -14.72
CA LEU A 530 1.45 30.98 -13.30
C LEU A 530 2.55 31.60 -12.45
N LEU A 531 3.81 31.41 -12.86
CA LEU A 531 4.96 31.84 -12.07
C LEU A 531 5.33 33.30 -12.34
N GLU A 532 5.12 33.80 -13.57
CA GLU A 532 5.46 35.17 -13.97
C GLU A 532 6.92 35.56 -13.62
N GLY A 533 7.84 34.59 -13.66
CA GLY A 533 9.26 34.76 -13.31
C GLY A 533 9.59 34.59 -11.82
N ARG A 534 8.59 34.44 -10.94
CA ARG A 534 8.77 34.09 -9.53
C ARG A 534 9.16 32.63 -9.36
N SER A 535 9.79 32.32 -8.23
CA SER A 535 9.92 30.94 -7.76
C SER A 535 8.55 30.37 -7.37
N PRO A 536 8.39 29.03 -7.37
CA PRO A 536 7.18 28.38 -6.86
C PRO A 536 6.82 28.79 -5.42
N SER A 537 7.81 29.05 -4.57
CA SER A 537 7.58 29.49 -3.18
C SER A 537 7.03 30.91 -3.10
N GLU A 538 7.57 31.84 -3.88
CA GLU A 538 7.07 33.23 -3.95
C GLU A 538 5.66 33.27 -4.53
N ALA A 539 5.42 32.54 -5.63
CA ALA A 539 4.09 32.44 -6.22
C ALA A 539 3.06 31.80 -5.26
N ALA A 540 3.46 30.80 -4.46
CA ALA A 540 2.59 30.21 -3.45
C ALA A 540 2.19 31.21 -2.35
N ALA A 541 3.15 31.97 -1.84
CA ALA A 541 2.89 33.01 -0.83
C ALA A 541 1.93 34.08 -1.38
N ASP A 542 2.15 34.52 -2.61
CA ASP A 542 1.29 35.52 -3.27
C ASP A 542 -0.14 34.99 -3.47
N LEU A 543 -0.30 33.73 -3.89
CA LEU A 543 -1.62 33.11 -4.07
C LEU A 543 -2.40 33.03 -2.75
N LEU A 544 -1.74 32.58 -1.68
CA LEU A 544 -2.36 32.50 -0.36
C LEU A 544 -2.74 33.87 0.21
N ALA A 545 -1.95 34.91 -0.09
CA ALA A 545 -2.24 36.27 0.35
C ALA A 545 -3.38 36.95 -0.42
N SER A 546 -3.66 36.51 -1.66
CA SER A 546 -4.53 37.25 -2.59
C SER A 546 -5.81 36.52 -3.02
N SER A 547 -5.91 35.21 -2.78
CA SER A 547 -7.10 34.42 -3.14
C SER A 547 -8.11 34.36 -1.99
N VAL A 548 -9.40 34.53 -2.31
CA VAL A 548 -10.47 34.30 -1.33
C VAL A 548 -10.63 32.82 -0.97
N LEU A 549 -10.03 31.91 -1.75
CA LEU A 549 -10.06 30.47 -1.54
C LEU A 549 -9.00 29.97 -0.55
N ALA A 550 -8.12 30.86 -0.08
CA ALA A 550 -7.05 30.53 0.86
C ALA A 550 -7.59 30.03 2.21
N THR A 551 -8.77 30.49 2.63
CA THR A 551 -9.40 30.08 3.89
C THR A 551 -10.84 29.64 3.66
N GLN A 552 -11.35 28.80 4.57
CA GLN A 552 -12.73 28.33 4.54
C GLN A 552 -13.71 29.51 4.72
N ASP A 553 -13.39 30.45 5.61
CA ASP A 553 -14.20 31.65 5.85
C ASP A 553 -14.24 32.57 4.62
N GLY A 554 -13.10 32.76 3.95
CA GLY A 554 -13.03 33.55 2.73
C GLY A 554 -13.88 32.95 1.61
N LEU A 555 -13.80 31.64 1.43
CA LEU A 555 -14.61 30.88 0.49
C LEU A 555 -16.12 30.98 0.82
N ALA A 556 -16.48 30.76 2.08
CA ALA A 556 -17.87 30.81 2.51
C ALA A 556 -18.48 32.20 2.29
N ALA A 557 -17.77 33.26 2.71
CA ALA A 557 -18.20 34.64 2.51
C ALA A 557 -18.36 34.99 1.03
N ALA A 558 -17.44 34.53 0.16
CA ALA A 558 -17.53 34.77 -1.28
C ALA A 558 -18.71 34.04 -1.93
N LEU A 559 -19.03 32.82 -1.49
CA LEU A 559 -20.18 32.05 -1.96
C LEU A 559 -21.51 32.61 -1.46
N GLU A 560 -21.56 33.18 -0.26
CA GLU A 560 -22.75 33.83 0.29
C GLU A 560 -23.02 35.19 -0.37
N ALA A 561 -21.97 35.99 -0.56
CA ALA A 561 -22.08 37.30 -1.20
C ALA A 561 -22.23 37.23 -2.72
N GLY A 562 -22.05 36.05 -3.33
CA GLY A 562 -22.06 35.88 -4.79
C GLY A 562 -20.89 36.59 -5.48
N THR A 563 -19.75 36.75 -4.79
CA THR A 563 -18.57 37.48 -5.27
C THR A 563 -17.46 36.57 -5.77
N LEU A 564 -17.61 35.25 -5.63
CA LEU A 564 -16.68 34.27 -6.21
C LEU A 564 -16.66 34.43 -7.75
N ALA A 565 -15.49 34.66 -8.32
CA ALA A 565 -15.34 34.98 -9.75
C ALA A 565 -14.07 34.38 -10.35
N ARG A 566 -14.08 34.17 -11.67
CA ARG A 566 -12.92 33.65 -12.44
C ARG A 566 -11.65 34.51 -12.32
N THR A 567 -11.78 35.76 -11.89
CA THR A 567 -10.65 36.67 -11.67
C THR A 567 -9.86 36.38 -10.39
N ASP A 568 -10.35 35.51 -9.50
CA ASP A 568 -9.59 35.08 -8.32
C ASP A 568 -8.23 34.47 -8.76
N PRO A 569 -7.11 34.86 -8.14
CA PRO A 569 -5.77 34.42 -8.53
C PRO A 569 -5.62 32.89 -8.59
N ALA A 570 -6.19 32.15 -7.64
CA ALA A 570 -6.09 30.69 -7.62
C ALA A 570 -6.99 30.05 -8.69
N ILE A 571 -8.15 30.62 -8.99
CA ILE A 571 -9.00 30.15 -10.10
C ILE A 571 -8.33 30.40 -11.46
N ARG A 572 -7.66 31.55 -11.64
CA ARG A 572 -6.87 31.83 -12.85
C ARG A 572 -5.76 30.82 -13.06
N VAL A 573 -5.20 30.26 -11.98
CA VAL A 573 -4.21 29.18 -12.09
C VAL A 573 -4.82 27.95 -12.75
N ILE A 574 -6.00 27.54 -12.27
CA ILE A 574 -6.72 26.39 -12.82
C ILE A 574 -7.16 26.68 -14.25
N ASP A 575 -7.68 27.87 -14.53
CA ASP A 575 -8.13 28.26 -15.86
C ASP A 575 -7.02 28.13 -16.91
N ALA A 576 -5.80 28.56 -16.58
CA ALA A 576 -4.63 28.43 -17.45
C ALA A 576 -4.19 26.97 -17.67
N LEU A 577 -4.44 26.08 -16.71
CA LEU A 577 -4.12 24.66 -16.79
C LEU A 577 -5.23 23.84 -17.45
N GLN A 578 -6.46 24.36 -17.47
CA GLN A 578 -7.64 23.59 -17.77
C GLN A 578 -7.64 22.93 -19.16
N PRO A 579 -7.19 23.58 -20.25
CA PRO A 579 -7.12 22.92 -21.54
C PRO A 579 -6.24 21.66 -21.50
N ALA A 580 -5.02 21.78 -20.97
CA ALA A 580 -4.10 20.65 -20.84
C ALA A 580 -4.63 19.58 -19.88
N TYR A 581 -5.28 20.00 -18.79
CA TYR A 581 -5.83 19.08 -17.81
C TYR A 581 -7.01 18.27 -18.36
N ARG A 582 -7.95 18.94 -19.03
CA ARG A 582 -9.10 18.30 -19.69
C ARG A 582 -8.63 17.33 -20.78
N ASP A 583 -7.69 17.74 -21.62
CA ASP A 583 -7.19 16.91 -22.71
C ASP A 583 -6.50 15.65 -22.14
N PHE A 584 -5.71 15.80 -21.08
CA PHE A 584 -5.13 14.68 -20.35
C PHE A 584 -6.21 13.78 -19.73
N GLN A 585 -7.20 14.33 -19.04
CA GLN A 585 -8.28 13.55 -18.43
C GLN A 585 -9.07 12.75 -19.46
N SER A 586 -9.41 13.37 -20.59
CA SER A 586 -10.15 12.74 -21.68
C SER A 586 -9.35 11.59 -22.29
N ALA A 587 -8.07 11.82 -22.62
CA ALA A 587 -7.21 10.79 -23.18
C ALA A 587 -6.99 9.64 -22.19
N GLN A 588 -6.70 9.96 -20.93
CA GLN A 588 -6.48 8.99 -19.88
C GLN A 588 -7.73 8.13 -19.59
N ALA A 589 -8.94 8.72 -19.65
CA ALA A 589 -10.19 7.99 -19.44
C ALA A 589 -10.46 6.98 -20.56
N GLY A 590 -10.29 7.38 -21.82
CA GLY A 590 -10.44 6.48 -22.97
C GLY A 590 -9.44 5.32 -22.91
N LEU A 591 -8.15 5.63 -22.75
CA LEU A 591 -7.09 4.64 -22.67
C LEU A 591 -7.25 3.68 -21.48
N ALA A 592 -7.73 4.17 -20.33
CA ALA A 592 -7.98 3.31 -19.17
C ALA A 592 -9.16 2.34 -19.38
N ALA A 593 -10.22 2.79 -20.05
CA ALA A 593 -11.36 1.92 -20.37
C ALA A 593 -10.96 0.81 -21.36
N GLU A 594 -10.18 1.16 -22.38
CA GLU A 594 -9.65 0.19 -23.34
C GLU A 594 -8.65 -0.77 -22.69
N GLU A 595 -7.73 -0.27 -21.86
CA GLU A 595 -6.80 -1.10 -21.08
C GLU A 595 -7.54 -2.10 -20.20
N ALA A 596 -8.62 -1.69 -19.52
CA ALA A 596 -9.39 -2.57 -18.65
C ALA A 596 -10.03 -3.73 -19.44
N GLU A 597 -10.56 -3.47 -20.63
CA GLU A 597 -11.14 -4.51 -21.48
C GLU A 597 -10.05 -5.46 -22.04
N LEU A 598 -8.91 -4.93 -22.49
CA LEU A 598 -7.78 -5.76 -22.91
C LEU A 598 -7.25 -6.62 -21.77
N ALA A 599 -7.12 -6.04 -20.57
CA ALA A 599 -6.71 -6.77 -19.37
C ALA A 599 -7.69 -7.91 -19.04
N ARG A 600 -9.01 -7.66 -19.16
CA ARG A 600 -10.06 -8.68 -19.00
C ARG A 600 -9.87 -9.84 -19.98
N ARG A 601 -9.73 -9.54 -21.27
CA ARG A 601 -9.56 -10.57 -22.31
C ARG A 601 -8.22 -11.32 -22.17
N LEU A 602 -7.13 -10.63 -21.81
CA LEU A 602 -5.85 -11.26 -21.47
C LEU A 602 -5.97 -12.14 -20.22
N GLY A 603 -6.77 -11.72 -19.24
CA GLY A 603 -7.13 -12.50 -18.07
C GLY A 603 -7.82 -13.81 -18.40
N GLN A 604 -8.83 -13.76 -19.28
CA GLN A 604 -9.50 -14.95 -19.82
C GLN A 604 -8.54 -15.87 -20.59
N ALA A 605 -7.69 -15.29 -21.44
CA ALA A 605 -6.68 -16.03 -22.19
C ALA A 605 -5.70 -16.74 -21.24
N ARG A 606 -5.25 -16.06 -20.19
CA ARG A 606 -4.36 -16.61 -19.17
C ARG A 606 -5.03 -17.73 -18.39
N PHE A 607 -6.29 -17.56 -18.00
CA PHE A 607 -7.03 -18.60 -17.30
C PHE A 607 -7.30 -19.82 -18.20
N ALA A 608 -7.53 -19.62 -19.50
CA ALA A 608 -7.67 -20.72 -20.46
C ALA A 608 -6.37 -21.54 -20.61
N VAL A 609 -5.21 -20.89 -20.53
CA VAL A 609 -3.89 -21.55 -20.63
C VAL A 609 -3.49 -22.24 -19.33
N TYR A 610 -3.59 -21.55 -18.20
CA TYR A 610 -3.00 -22.01 -16.93
C TYR A 610 -4.03 -22.50 -15.91
N GLY A 611 -5.30 -22.18 -16.08
CA GLY A 611 -6.34 -22.41 -15.08
C GLY A 611 -5.92 -21.85 -13.72
N THR A 612 -5.93 -22.72 -12.71
CA THR A 612 -5.56 -22.41 -11.32
C THR A 612 -4.14 -22.86 -10.96
N ALA A 613 -3.30 -23.22 -11.94
CA ALA A 613 -1.92 -23.64 -11.70
C ALA A 613 -1.01 -22.48 -11.24
N ILE A 614 -1.41 -21.25 -11.54
CA ILE A 614 -0.80 -20.01 -11.04
C ILE A 614 -1.83 -19.28 -10.17
N PRO A 615 -1.42 -18.52 -9.14
CA PRO A 615 -2.36 -17.71 -8.37
C PRO A 615 -2.76 -16.43 -9.12
N PRO A 616 -3.93 -15.84 -8.79
CA PRO A 616 -4.29 -14.52 -9.28
C PRO A 616 -3.50 -13.43 -8.53
N ASP A 617 -3.36 -12.26 -9.16
CA ASP A 617 -2.87 -11.06 -8.45
C ASP A 617 -3.65 -10.80 -7.16
N ALA A 618 -3.01 -10.19 -6.17
CA ALA A 618 -3.63 -9.78 -4.92
C ALA A 618 -4.73 -8.71 -5.16
N THR A 619 -5.84 -8.82 -4.42
CA THR A 619 -7.05 -7.99 -4.61
C THR A 619 -7.70 -7.59 -3.28
N PHE A 620 -6.94 -7.57 -2.18
CA PHE A 620 -7.43 -7.40 -0.80
C PHE A 620 -8.54 -8.40 -0.41
N SER A 621 -8.50 -9.59 -1.03
CA SER A 621 -9.32 -10.74 -0.68
C SER A 621 -8.47 -11.78 0.04
N LEU A 622 -9.10 -12.63 0.85
CA LEU A 622 -8.39 -13.62 1.67
C LEU A 622 -7.61 -14.62 0.80
N ARG A 623 -6.31 -14.77 1.09
CA ARG A 623 -5.37 -15.70 0.45
C ARG A 623 -4.66 -16.57 1.48
N LEU A 624 -4.16 -17.70 1.00
CA LEU A 624 -3.30 -18.63 1.72
C LEU A 624 -1.91 -18.61 1.07
N ALA A 625 -0.90 -18.08 1.77
CA ALA A 625 0.48 -18.02 1.29
C ALA A 625 1.37 -19.03 2.02
N ASP A 626 1.93 -19.99 1.29
CA ASP A 626 2.83 -21.02 1.84
C ASP A 626 4.29 -20.58 1.90
N GLY A 627 5.05 -21.16 2.82
CA GLY A 627 6.47 -20.88 2.97
C GLY A 627 7.14 -21.73 4.03
N VAL A 628 8.43 -21.48 4.21
CA VAL A 628 9.26 -22.09 5.26
C VAL A 628 9.98 -21.01 6.05
N VAL A 629 10.14 -21.22 7.35
CA VAL A 629 11.01 -20.38 8.19
C VAL A 629 12.45 -20.58 7.72
N LYS A 630 13.14 -19.50 7.33
CA LYS A 630 14.45 -19.64 6.67
C LYS A 630 15.30 -18.37 6.72
N SER A 631 16.56 -18.54 7.11
CA SER A 631 17.62 -17.54 6.98
C SER A 631 17.84 -17.10 5.53
N TYR A 632 18.57 -16.01 5.33
CA TYR A 632 18.93 -15.53 3.99
C TYR A 632 20.29 -14.80 3.97
N PRO A 633 21.00 -14.81 2.83
CA PRO A 633 22.20 -13.98 2.67
C PRO A 633 21.83 -12.50 2.75
N TYR A 634 22.60 -11.74 3.54
CA TYR A 634 22.37 -10.31 3.75
C TYR A 634 23.71 -9.61 4.03
N ASN A 635 23.96 -8.47 3.36
CA ASN A 635 25.13 -7.60 3.58
C ASN A 635 26.48 -8.34 3.74
N GLY A 636 26.80 -9.29 2.85
CA GLY A 636 28.05 -10.07 2.91
C GLY A 636 28.12 -11.14 4.01
N THR A 637 27.02 -11.35 4.75
CA THR A 637 26.86 -12.38 5.79
C THR A 637 25.50 -13.10 5.62
N VAL A 638 25.01 -13.74 6.68
CA VAL A 638 23.71 -14.41 6.76
C VAL A 638 22.87 -13.75 7.85
N ALA A 639 21.65 -13.33 7.51
CA ALA A 639 20.64 -12.96 8.50
C ALA A 639 20.01 -14.24 9.08
N PRO A 640 19.93 -14.39 10.42
CA PRO A 640 19.38 -15.58 11.05
C PRO A 640 17.88 -15.74 10.75
N ALA A 641 17.33 -16.93 11.02
CA ALA A 641 15.88 -17.11 10.89
C ALA A 641 15.09 -16.43 12.03
N PHE A 642 15.72 -16.21 13.18
CA PHE A 642 15.11 -15.64 14.39
C PHE A 642 16.01 -14.55 14.98
N THR A 643 15.39 -13.52 15.54
CA THR A 643 15.97 -12.60 16.50
C THR A 643 15.48 -12.95 17.91
N THR A 644 16.13 -12.39 18.93
CA THR A 644 15.78 -12.56 20.36
C THR A 644 15.72 -11.20 21.05
N PHE A 645 15.20 -11.17 22.28
CA PHE A 645 15.22 -9.94 23.09
C PHE A 645 16.64 -9.48 23.45
N ASP A 646 17.64 -10.37 23.50
CA ASP A 646 19.04 -9.91 23.62
C ASP A 646 19.44 -8.94 22.51
N GLY A 647 18.99 -9.16 21.28
CA GLY A 647 19.26 -8.22 20.20
C GLY A 647 18.43 -6.92 20.28
N LEU A 648 17.27 -6.94 20.94
CA LEU A 648 16.51 -5.72 21.27
C LEU A 648 17.34 -4.83 22.19
N TYR A 649 17.85 -5.38 23.29
CA TYR A 649 18.69 -4.66 24.25
C TYR A 649 20.04 -4.25 23.65
N ASP A 650 20.68 -5.11 22.83
CA ASP A 650 21.92 -4.75 22.13
C ASP A 650 21.70 -3.53 21.23
N ARG A 651 20.61 -3.48 20.47
CA ARG A 651 20.25 -2.31 19.65
C ARG A 651 20.03 -1.06 20.50
N TYR A 652 19.28 -1.17 21.61
CA TYR A 652 19.07 -0.04 22.52
C TYR A 652 20.41 0.57 22.99
N TYR A 653 21.30 -0.26 23.55
CA TYR A 653 22.58 0.24 24.07
C TYR A 653 23.55 0.67 22.97
N ALA A 654 23.62 -0.04 21.84
CA ALA A 654 24.52 0.26 20.74
C ALA A 654 24.21 1.60 20.04
N HIS A 655 22.95 2.04 20.08
CA HIS A 655 22.51 3.30 19.47
C HIS A 655 22.46 4.48 20.44
N GLY A 656 22.82 4.29 21.72
CA GLY A 656 22.88 5.35 22.72
C GLY A 656 21.64 5.48 23.61
N GLY A 657 20.70 4.54 23.51
CA GLY A 657 19.53 4.43 24.38
C GLY A 657 18.48 5.52 24.17
N ALA A 658 18.16 6.23 25.25
CA ALA A 658 17.03 7.16 25.34
C ALA A 658 16.99 8.23 24.23
N GLY A 659 15.79 8.48 23.68
CA GLY A 659 15.56 9.50 22.65
C GLY A 659 16.01 9.12 21.24
N THR A 660 16.38 7.86 21.01
CA THR A 660 16.73 7.33 19.68
C THR A 660 15.58 6.52 19.09
N PRO A 661 15.59 6.20 17.78
CA PRO A 661 14.61 5.26 17.23
C PRO A 661 14.63 3.88 17.91
N TRP A 662 15.72 3.51 18.58
CA TRP A 662 15.90 2.26 19.32
C TRP A 662 15.76 2.45 20.84
N ASP A 663 15.01 3.45 21.28
CA ASP A 663 14.68 3.64 22.71
C ASP A 663 13.80 2.49 23.26
N LEU A 664 13.72 2.38 24.58
CA LEU A 664 12.87 1.46 25.32
C LEU A 664 12.07 2.25 26.38
N PRO A 665 10.75 1.99 26.53
CA PRO A 665 9.96 2.52 27.64
C PRO A 665 10.51 2.05 28.99
N GLU A 666 10.16 2.80 30.04
CA GLU A 666 10.66 2.58 31.40
C GLU A 666 10.50 1.12 31.87
N ARG A 667 9.34 0.50 31.63
CA ARG A 667 9.06 -0.89 32.02
C ARG A 667 10.00 -1.93 31.41
N TRP A 668 10.66 -1.59 30.30
CA TRP A 668 11.59 -2.48 29.60
C TRP A 668 13.04 -2.30 30.05
N LEU A 669 13.36 -1.25 30.82
CA LEU A 669 14.74 -0.94 31.22
C LEU A 669 15.28 -1.87 32.32
N ASP A 670 14.40 -2.40 33.18
CA ASP A 670 14.74 -3.32 34.27
C ASP A 670 13.76 -4.51 34.27
N PRO A 671 13.85 -5.42 33.27
CA PRO A 671 12.95 -6.57 33.20
C PRO A 671 13.20 -7.53 34.37
N PRO A 672 12.17 -8.29 34.82
CA PRO A 672 12.35 -9.25 35.91
C PRO A 672 13.36 -10.34 35.53
N ALA A 673 14.01 -10.94 36.53
CA ALA A 673 15.04 -11.96 36.31
C ALA A 673 14.50 -13.25 35.66
N THR A 674 13.18 -13.44 35.67
CA THR A 674 12.45 -14.53 35.02
C THR A 674 12.28 -14.33 33.52
N PHE A 675 12.37 -13.09 33.02
CA PHE A 675 12.27 -12.77 31.59
C PHE A 675 13.42 -13.41 30.80
N ASP A 676 13.10 -14.39 29.97
CA ASP A 676 14.06 -15.09 29.12
C ASP A 676 14.37 -14.27 27.87
N ARG A 677 15.47 -13.52 27.95
CA ARG A 677 15.96 -12.69 26.84
C ARG A 677 16.41 -13.50 25.62
N THR A 678 16.58 -14.81 25.75
CA THR A 678 16.92 -15.72 24.64
C THR A 678 15.70 -16.19 23.86
N THR A 679 14.49 -15.89 24.35
CA THR A 679 13.23 -16.21 23.67
C THR A 679 13.19 -15.60 22.26
N PRO A 680 12.84 -16.39 21.23
CA PRO A 680 12.66 -15.88 19.88
C PRO A 680 11.60 -14.77 19.84
N TYR A 681 11.97 -13.63 19.25
CA TYR A 681 11.17 -12.42 19.29
C TYR A 681 10.55 -12.10 17.92
N ASN A 682 11.35 -11.99 16.86
CA ASN A 682 10.85 -11.94 15.48
C ASN A 682 11.50 -13.05 14.64
N PHE A 683 10.84 -13.45 13.56
CA PHE A 683 11.37 -14.43 12.64
C PHE A 683 11.07 -14.09 11.18
N VAL A 684 11.81 -14.74 10.28
CA VAL A 684 11.63 -14.62 8.84
C VAL A 684 11.25 -15.91 8.16
N SER A 685 10.40 -15.80 7.15
CA SER A 685 9.98 -16.93 6.33
C SER A 685 9.90 -16.57 4.84
N THR A 686 9.81 -17.58 3.98
CA THR A 686 9.68 -17.41 2.53
C THR A 686 8.23 -17.17 2.09
N ASN A 687 7.30 -16.87 3.00
CA ASN A 687 5.90 -16.66 2.64
C ASN A 687 5.77 -15.46 1.71
N ASP A 688 4.87 -15.60 0.74
CA ASP A 688 4.60 -14.57 -0.25
C ASP A 688 3.62 -13.53 0.30
N ILE A 689 4.13 -12.40 0.77
CA ILE A 689 3.33 -11.30 1.32
C ILE A 689 3.57 -9.99 0.58
N VAL A 690 2.57 -9.12 0.63
CA VAL A 690 2.64 -7.69 0.28
C VAL A 690 1.78 -6.90 1.26
N GLY A 691 1.81 -5.56 1.19
CA GLY A 691 0.96 -4.69 2.00
C GLY A 691 -0.50 -5.15 2.00
N GLY A 692 -1.15 -5.12 3.16
CA GLY A 692 -2.45 -5.75 3.45
C GLY A 692 -2.35 -7.07 4.24
N ASN A 693 -1.20 -7.77 4.19
CA ASN A 693 -0.92 -8.92 5.07
C ASN A 693 -0.46 -8.52 6.48
N SER A 694 -0.29 -7.23 6.75
CA SER A 694 -0.06 -6.79 8.13
C SER A 694 -1.20 -7.27 9.02
N GLY A 695 -0.85 -7.98 10.09
CA GLY A 695 -1.77 -8.58 11.06
C GLY A 695 -2.23 -9.97 10.66
N SER A 696 -1.70 -10.53 9.56
CA SER A 696 -2.04 -11.89 9.14
C SER A 696 -1.45 -12.91 10.11
N PRO A 697 -2.25 -13.87 10.59
CA PRO A 697 -1.74 -15.00 11.36
C PRO A 697 -0.75 -15.81 10.52
N VAL A 698 0.37 -16.16 11.14
CA VAL A 698 1.29 -17.19 10.66
C VAL A 698 0.97 -18.47 11.42
N VAL A 699 0.61 -19.54 10.72
CA VAL A 699 0.20 -20.80 11.32
C VAL A 699 1.05 -21.97 10.86
N ASN A 700 1.22 -22.95 11.73
CA ASN A 700 1.86 -24.22 11.37
C ASN A 700 0.84 -25.19 10.73
N ARG A 701 1.31 -26.39 10.36
CA ARG A 701 0.46 -27.45 9.76
C ARG A 701 -0.73 -27.87 10.64
N ALA A 702 -0.65 -27.67 11.95
CA ALA A 702 -1.72 -27.99 12.90
C ALA A 702 -2.74 -26.84 13.13
N LEU A 703 -2.62 -25.74 12.37
CA LEU A 703 -3.39 -24.49 12.59
C LEU A 703 -3.14 -23.83 13.96
N GLU A 704 -2.01 -24.10 14.59
CA GLU A 704 -1.59 -23.31 15.75
C GLU A 704 -0.97 -22.00 15.25
N LEU A 705 -1.31 -20.87 15.89
CA LEU A 705 -0.67 -19.57 15.67
C LEU A 705 0.78 -19.63 16.16
N VAL A 706 1.71 -19.38 15.25
CA VAL A 706 3.16 -19.34 15.54
C VAL A 706 3.76 -17.94 15.39
N GLY A 707 2.97 -16.99 14.87
CA GLY A 707 3.33 -15.59 14.83
C GLY A 707 2.30 -14.72 14.11
N VAL A 708 2.62 -13.44 13.98
CA VAL A 708 1.83 -12.46 13.21
C VAL A 708 2.73 -11.72 12.23
N ALA A 709 2.40 -11.75 10.94
CA ALA A 709 3.16 -11.05 9.91
C ALA A 709 2.95 -9.54 10.04
N PHE A 710 4.02 -8.76 9.93
CA PHE A 710 3.95 -7.29 10.07
C PHE A 710 4.75 -6.51 9.04
N ASP A 711 5.79 -7.11 8.45
CA ASP A 711 6.65 -6.45 7.47
C ASP A 711 7.28 -7.47 6.53
N GLY A 712 8.02 -7.01 5.52
CA GLY A 712 8.97 -7.81 4.77
C GLY A 712 10.35 -7.14 4.78
N ASN A 713 11.41 -7.89 4.49
CA ASN A 713 12.73 -7.25 4.29
C ASN A 713 12.76 -6.43 2.98
N ILE A 714 13.80 -5.63 2.76
CA ILE A 714 13.83 -4.64 1.67
C ILE A 714 13.74 -5.31 0.29
N GLU A 715 14.31 -6.51 0.16
CA GLU A 715 14.25 -7.31 -1.05
C GLU A 715 12.80 -7.74 -1.39
N SER A 716 11.93 -7.88 -0.39
CA SER A 716 10.52 -8.27 -0.56
C SER A 716 9.67 -7.24 -1.31
N LEU A 717 10.12 -5.99 -1.44
CA LEU A 717 9.42 -4.98 -2.23
C LEU A 717 9.29 -5.38 -3.71
N SER A 718 10.20 -6.23 -4.21
CA SER A 718 10.08 -6.84 -5.54
C SER A 718 8.82 -7.70 -5.72
N GLY A 719 8.27 -8.21 -4.61
CA GLY A 719 7.05 -9.01 -4.53
C GLY A 719 5.83 -8.35 -5.18
N ARG A 720 5.81 -7.02 -5.36
CA ARG A 720 4.77 -6.32 -6.11
C ARG A 720 4.65 -6.80 -7.56
N TYR A 721 5.77 -7.16 -8.19
CA TYR A 721 5.87 -7.50 -9.62
C TYR A 721 6.34 -8.93 -9.88
N ILE A 722 7.11 -9.53 -8.97
CA ILE A 722 7.61 -10.90 -9.13
C ILE A 722 7.84 -11.55 -7.76
N PHE A 723 7.46 -12.82 -7.61
CA PHE A 723 7.77 -13.57 -6.40
C PHE A 723 9.11 -14.31 -6.51
N ARG A 724 9.87 -14.26 -5.41
CA ARG A 724 11.26 -14.73 -5.30
C ARG A 724 11.52 -15.24 -3.89
N THR A 725 12.34 -16.27 -3.76
CA THR A 725 12.77 -16.82 -2.46
C THR A 725 14.25 -16.56 -2.17
N ASP A 726 14.97 -15.99 -3.12
CA ASP A 726 16.38 -15.60 -3.05
C ASP A 726 16.51 -14.16 -2.56
N GLY A 727 16.56 -13.96 -1.24
CA GLY A 727 16.60 -12.64 -0.60
C GLY A 727 15.29 -12.29 0.10
N PRO A 728 14.16 -12.10 -0.61
CA PRO A 728 12.88 -11.71 -0.02
C PRO A 728 12.42 -12.60 1.14
N ARG A 729 11.96 -11.99 2.22
CA ARG A 729 11.40 -12.64 3.41
C ARG A 729 10.20 -11.86 3.93
N ALA A 730 9.18 -12.59 4.36
CA ALA A 730 8.18 -12.11 5.28
C ALA A 730 8.80 -12.02 6.69
N VAL A 731 8.49 -10.97 7.43
CA VAL A 731 8.93 -10.74 8.82
C VAL A 731 7.70 -10.82 9.73
N SER A 732 7.84 -11.53 10.85
CA SER A 732 6.73 -11.80 11.77
C SER A 732 7.18 -11.68 13.22
N VAL A 733 6.28 -11.27 14.09
CA VAL A 733 6.48 -11.39 15.55
C VAL A 733 6.23 -12.84 15.93
N ASP A 734 7.15 -13.44 16.69
CA ASP A 734 7.06 -14.84 17.14
C ASP A 734 6.02 -14.97 18.27
N ALA A 735 5.20 -16.01 18.19
CA ALA A 735 4.18 -16.31 19.21
C ALA A 735 4.76 -16.49 20.61
N ARG A 736 6.00 -16.96 20.74
CA ARG A 736 6.68 -17.10 22.04
C ARG A 736 7.09 -15.75 22.60
N GLY A 737 7.70 -14.89 21.78
CA GLY A 737 8.08 -13.54 22.20
C GLY A 737 6.87 -12.69 22.59
N MET A 738 5.74 -12.84 21.90
CA MET A 738 4.48 -12.22 22.30
C MET A 738 4.00 -12.68 23.68
N LEU A 739 4.02 -13.99 23.96
CA LEU A 739 3.65 -14.51 25.29
C LEU A 739 4.61 -14.05 26.39
N GLU A 740 5.92 -14.14 26.13
CA GLU A 740 6.96 -13.73 27.08
C GLU A 740 6.80 -12.26 27.48
N ALA A 741 6.57 -11.37 26.51
CA ALA A 741 6.33 -9.97 26.80
C ALA A 741 5.03 -9.76 27.60
N LEU A 742 3.94 -10.42 27.20
CA LEU A 742 2.65 -10.31 27.88
C LEU A 742 2.73 -10.79 29.34
N ASP A 743 3.43 -11.88 29.60
CA ASP A 743 3.54 -12.51 30.91
C ASP A 743 4.47 -11.72 31.85
N GLU A 744 5.70 -11.47 31.40
CA GLU A 744 6.80 -10.99 32.24
C GLU A 744 6.94 -9.46 32.26
N ILE A 745 6.57 -8.76 31.19
CA ILE A 745 6.73 -7.29 31.10
C ILE A 745 5.41 -6.55 31.30
N TYR A 746 4.32 -7.06 30.73
CA TYR A 746 2.99 -6.44 30.86
C TYR A 746 2.15 -7.03 31.98
N GLU A 747 2.56 -8.16 32.57
CA GLU A 747 1.85 -8.83 33.66
C GLU A 747 0.38 -9.15 33.31
N ALA A 748 0.13 -9.51 32.05
CA ALA A 748 -1.21 -9.71 31.48
C ALA A 748 -1.70 -11.17 31.64
N ASP A 749 -1.75 -11.65 32.88
CA ASP A 749 -2.13 -13.02 33.25
C ASP A 749 -3.45 -13.47 32.60
N ARG A 750 -4.46 -12.60 32.58
CA ARG A 750 -5.79 -12.89 31.99
C ARG A 750 -5.66 -13.21 30.51
N LEU A 751 -4.85 -12.45 29.79
CA LEU A 751 -4.64 -12.63 28.36
C LEU A 751 -3.79 -13.88 28.08
N VAL A 752 -2.74 -14.11 28.85
CA VAL A 752 -1.91 -15.33 28.73
C VAL A 752 -2.78 -16.58 28.96
N ILE A 753 -3.61 -16.59 30.01
CA ILE A 753 -4.55 -17.69 30.29
C ILE A 753 -5.54 -17.87 29.14
N GLU A 754 -6.12 -16.79 28.63
CA GLU A 754 -7.08 -16.87 27.52
C GLU A 754 -6.44 -17.41 26.23
N LEU A 755 -5.26 -16.94 25.86
CA LEU A 755 -4.54 -17.40 24.67
C LEU A 755 -4.12 -18.88 24.79
N MET A 756 -3.74 -19.32 26.00
CA MET A 756 -3.25 -20.67 26.25
C MET A 756 -4.34 -21.71 26.50
N THR A 757 -5.49 -21.30 27.04
CA THR A 757 -6.54 -22.22 27.51
C THR A 757 -7.91 -21.98 26.87
N GLY A 758 -8.13 -20.80 26.28
CA GLY A 758 -9.43 -20.32 25.80
C GLY A 758 -10.38 -19.86 26.91
N ALA A 759 -10.02 -20.02 28.19
CA ALA A 759 -10.81 -19.52 29.32
C ALA A 759 -10.63 -18.01 29.49
N VAL A 760 -11.69 -17.30 29.87
CA VAL A 760 -11.63 -15.85 30.15
C VAL A 760 -11.76 -15.63 31.65
N PRO A 761 -10.66 -15.37 32.37
CA PRO A 761 -10.73 -15.00 33.78
C PRO A 761 -11.50 -13.67 33.97
N GLU A 762 -12.15 -13.50 35.12
CA GLU A 762 -12.95 -12.31 35.42
C GLU A 762 -12.11 -11.05 35.64
N ALA A 763 -10.88 -11.21 36.14
CA ALA A 763 -9.92 -10.14 36.41
C ALA A 763 -8.47 -10.68 36.34
N GLU A 764 -7.49 -9.77 36.27
CA GLU A 764 -6.07 -10.09 36.45
C GLU A 764 -5.77 -10.70 37.83
N ALA A 765 -4.68 -11.47 37.94
CA ALA A 765 -4.25 -12.00 39.22
C ALA A 765 -3.78 -10.87 40.16
N ASP A 766 -3.92 -11.08 41.47
CA ASP A 766 -3.39 -10.13 42.45
C ASP A 766 -1.85 -10.10 42.33
N PRO A 767 -1.22 -8.94 42.11
CA PRO A 767 0.24 -8.83 42.00
C PRO A 767 0.98 -9.43 43.21
N SER A 768 0.36 -9.44 44.39
CA SER A 768 0.92 -10.03 45.61
C SER A 768 0.88 -11.56 45.66
N SER A 769 0.22 -12.20 44.70
CA SER A 769 0.09 -13.66 44.60
C SER A 769 1.14 -14.31 43.69
N ARG A 770 1.97 -13.51 43.01
CA ARG A 770 3.11 -13.99 42.22
C ARG A 770 4.29 -14.32 43.17
N PRO A 771 4.91 -15.52 43.04
CA PRO A 771 5.91 -16.04 43.98
C PRO A 771 7.26 -15.31 43.98
#